data_AF-A0A5N6T3F4-F1
#
_entry.id   AF-A0A5N6T3F4-F1
#
_cell.length_a   1.000
_cell.length_b   1.000
_cell.length_c   1.000
_cell.angle_alpha   90.00
_cell.angle_beta   90.00
_cell.angle_gamma   90.00
#
_symmetry.space_group_name_H-M   'P 1'
#
loop_
_entity.id
_entity.type
_entity.pdbx_description
1 polymer ?
#
loop_
_entity_poly.entity_id
_entity_poly.type
_entity_poly.pdbx_seq_one_letter_code
_entity_poly.pdbx_strand_id
1 'polypeptide(L)'
;MDSFCLKWVLYAGTCTRRCLCDTNSGTIRIDLNGKFICPGLIDCHVHIAAVPGSASLRDLKELSNDLNLLRQPSVCQSMLNRGFTTVRDCGGASLALKESIQEGVIPGPRLFIAGHALSQTGGHGDRRQQHDPNECCAGQVNSIGRIVDGVEQCLKYAREEIRQGSDFIKIMGGGGVASPSDQIHHLQFSDEEIKAIVTVANNAGTYVTSHAYTPQAIQQAIRQGVKGIEHGNLLDEATAELMKEHGVFLTPTLVTYATMDSPEFGGFLPPASAQKNREVLHKGLHALKLASDAGVDICFGTDLLGPLHFAQSKEFAIRSRIQTPLEILQSATITPARLLKQDRFLGQIAPGFAADLLILNANPLEDITLLPQIWKNWRRHDSESLSAAFFLCWAMAGVPLGVYNISNNFNIALQVQPNILIFLSLWTWSQCMYYGGKWSLKKIAPLAIVIGAVLGGAETGLVFALRVAFRRGHNWPSTLMAILSAVLLAAGVLRHYVDMFRTRSDAGLSLKFALLDASGDVASILSVIFQSSLSVLGLVIYGTELVIWLGLMVILLYFRAAQRMKGRNIQVDSPSDTLSFSPISIMYIPCLIGALALSVCAFTDPIESALSPRRAGVDLEKFRLTPNAEYVEFNQQIPVSTMNAGLIKQSYVETAMQLVRETFPNASFRLQEDHYVGDNGVAHVHFRQTIHDVDVDNADFNVNVGKDGTVFSYGNSFYTGPRPNITQLTKRDFTDPVAALQFALTHLQLPIKADGVSAESTGHPHGYIFRGTSGAVSDPKALLVYLVKPDGTLRLAWRIETDVDENWLLTYVDANTVEEIHGVVDYVSEATFQVYDWGINDPTETGSRVIVTDPWDLKVSPWTWFGDGQKNWTSTRGNNGIAQENIKNLPTYINNSRPESPTLNFTYEYPADGSPQDYINASITQLFYTANTYHDLLYTLGFTEQAGNFQWNNNGLGGKEKDYVILNAQDGAGTNNADFATPPDGYPARMRMYIFTRTKPPRDAVFESGIAIHEYTHGLSMRLTGGPGNSRCLSAFESASMGEGWGDFMATAIRLKPNDTRATDYGMGAWVYNSPKGIREYPYSTSMETNPLNYTSLNRMYLVHAGGTVWASMLYEVLWNLIDKHGKDDGPRPTFDERGVPKDGKYLAMKIVIDAMAL
;
A
#
# COMPACT_ATOMS: atom_id res chain seq x y z
N MET A 1 -1.65 31.74 17.22
CA MET A 1 -2.40 30.66 16.55
C MET A 1 -2.02 30.54 15.06
N ASP A 2 -0.78 30.87 14.66
CA ASP A 2 -0.38 30.95 13.24
C ASP A 2 0.70 29.93 12.79
N SER A 3 1.01 28.91 13.61
CA SER A 3 2.20 28.07 13.38
C SER A 3 1.97 26.65 12.82
N PHE A 4 0.74 26.23 12.47
CA PHE A 4 0.47 24.87 11.96
C PHE A 4 -0.51 24.80 10.77
N CYS A 5 -0.55 25.81 9.89
CA CYS A 5 -1.21 25.64 8.60
C CYS A 5 -0.28 24.92 7.62
N LEU A 6 -0.40 23.59 7.49
CA LEU A 6 0.13 22.85 6.35
C LEU A 6 -0.44 23.47 5.06
N LYS A 7 0.41 24.12 4.25
CA LYS A 7 0.02 24.64 2.94
C LYS A 7 -0.05 23.48 1.96
N TRP A 8 -1.25 23.09 1.56
CA TRP A 8 -1.48 22.15 0.47
C TRP A 8 -1.69 22.92 -0.84
N VAL A 9 -0.99 22.51 -1.92
CA VAL A 9 -1.22 23.04 -3.27
C VAL A 9 -1.88 21.93 -4.09
N LEU A 10 -3.15 22.10 -4.45
CA LEU A 10 -3.88 21.18 -5.31
C LEU A 10 -3.70 21.60 -6.78
N TYR A 11 -3.11 20.74 -7.60
CA TYR A 11 -3.05 20.92 -9.05
C TYR A 11 -4.13 20.06 -9.71
N ALA A 12 -5.09 20.69 -10.40
CA ALA A 12 -6.08 20.00 -11.22
C ALA A 12 -5.98 20.49 -12.67
N GLY A 13 -5.42 19.66 -13.56
CA GLY A 13 -5.32 19.94 -14.99
C GLY A 13 -4.46 18.92 -15.74
N THR A 14 -4.78 18.67 -17.02
CA THR A 14 -3.90 17.93 -17.94
C THR A 14 -2.63 18.75 -18.17
N CYS A 15 -1.53 18.37 -17.50
CA CYS A 15 -0.26 19.06 -17.63
C CYS A 15 0.39 18.73 -18.99
N THR A 16 -0.02 19.46 -20.02
CA THR A 16 0.70 19.55 -21.30
C THR A 16 1.57 20.80 -21.28
N ARG A 17 2.76 20.66 -20.69
CA ARG A 17 3.98 21.51 -20.73
C ARG A 17 4.52 21.80 -19.32
N ARG A 18 5.83 21.65 -19.21
CA ARG A 18 6.69 22.05 -18.08
C ARG A 18 6.18 23.34 -17.40
N CYS A 19 5.57 23.21 -16.23
CA CYS A 19 5.46 24.30 -15.28
C CYS A 19 6.53 24.07 -14.19
N LEU A 20 7.57 24.90 -14.26
CA LEU A 20 8.50 25.16 -13.16
C LEU A 20 7.69 25.59 -11.93
N CYS A 21 7.67 24.75 -10.90
CA CYS A 21 7.10 25.10 -9.59
C CYS A 21 8.13 24.67 -8.54
N ASP A 22 8.66 25.66 -7.82
CA ASP A 22 9.64 25.59 -6.73
C ASP A 22 9.68 24.26 -5.95
N THR A 23 10.77 23.50 -6.09
CA THR A 23 11.04 22.30 -5.30
C THR A 23 11.70 22.67 -3.98
N ASN A 24 10.90 23.09 -2.99
CA ASN A 24 11.34 23.08 -1.60
C ASN A 24 11.28 21.65 -1.04
N SER A 25 12.31 21.24 -0.30
CA SER A 25 12.64 19.89 0.17
C SER A 25 11.73 19.32 1.28
N GLY A 26 10.42 19.60 1.27
CA GLY A 26 9.49 19.21 2.34
C GLY A 26 8.05 18.94 1.95
N THR A 27 7.71 18.88 0.65
CA THR A 27 6.33 18.65 0.18
C THR A 27 6.08 17.17 -0.13
N ILE A 28 5.08 16.56 0.50
CA ILE A 28 4.61 15.19 0.20
C ILE A 28 3.66 15.26 -1.01
N ARG A 29 4.00 14.55 -2.09
CA ARG A 29 3.15 14.43 -3.28
C ARG A 29 2.29 13.17 -3.17
N ILE A 30 0.98 13.34 -3.30
CA ILE A 30 0.01 12.25 -3.36
C ILE A 30 -0.59 12.23 -4.77
N ASP A 31 -0.41 11.14 -5.52
CA ASP A 31 -1.05 10.97 -6.83
C ASP A 31 -2.50 10.51 -6.66
N LEU A 32 -3.43 11.32 -7.16
CA LEU A 32 -4.87 11.09 -7.08
C LEU A 32 -5.48 10.92 -8.48
N ASN A 33 -4.69 10.52 -9.46
CA ASN A 33 -5.17 10.27 -10.82
C ASN A 33 -6.36 9.29 -10.83
N GLY A 34 -7.43 9.66 -11.53
CA GLY A 34 -8.68 8.88 -11.58
C GLY A 34 -9.51 8.88 -10.28
N LYS A 35 -9.17 9.68 -9.27
CA LYS A 35 -9.96 9.90 -8.05
C LYS A 35 -10.69 11.24 -8.08
N PHE A 36 -11.68 11.38 -7.21
CA PHE A 36 -12.41 12.61 -6.99
C PHE A 36 -12.10 13.14 -5.60
N ILE A 37 -12.04 14.46 -5.46
CA ILE A 37 -11.75 15.10 -4.17
C ILE A 37 -12.93 15.99 -3.81
N CYS A 38 -13.40 15.90 -2.57
CA CYS A 38 -14.35 16.85 -2.02
C CYS A 38 -13.89 17.33 -0.63
N PRO A 39 -14.40 18.47 -0.14
CA PRO A 39 -14.19 18.87 1.24
C PRO A 39 -14.67 17.78 2.21
N GLY A 40 -14.07 17.73 3.39
CA GLY A 40 -14.55 16.92 4.51
C GLY A 40 -16.01 17.21 4.83
N LEU A 41 -16.77 16.17 5.17
CA LEU A 41 -18.21 16.28 5.41
C LEU A 41 -18.48 16.87 6.80
N ILE A 42 -19.58 17.62 6.90
CA ILE A 42 -20.06 18.26 8.11
C ILE A 42 -21.45 17.73 8.45
N ASP A 43 -21.58 17.10 9.61
CA ASP A 43 -22.88 16.70 10.18
C ASP A 43 -23.31 17.71 11.24
N CYS A 44 -24.38 18.45 10.97
CA CYS A 44 -24.87 19.50 11.86
C CYS A 44 -25.73 18.98 13.02
N HIS A 45 -26.06 17.70 13.11
CA HIS A 45 -26.85 17.22 14.25
C HIS A 45 -26.45 15.82 14.64
N VAL A 46 -25.61 15.74 15.66
CA VAL A 46 -25.22 14.47 16.30
C VAL A 46 -25.40 14.55 17.81
N HIS A 47 -25.46 13.38 18.45
CA HIS A 47 -25.37 13.22 19.89
C HIS A 47 -24.28 12.21 20.23
N ILE A 48 -23.09 12.71 20.57
CA ILE A 48 -21.92 11.89 20.90
C ILE A 48 -22.15 11.13 22.20
N ALA A 49 -22.84 11.76 23.17
CA ALA A 49 -23.23 11.11 24.41
C ALA A 49 -24.32 10.04 24.23
N ALA A 50 -24.91 9.86 23.05
CA ALA A 50 -25.81 8.75 22.76
C ALA A 50 -25.03 7.52 22.29
N VAL A 51 -24.20 6.96 23.16
CA VAL A 51 -23.19 5.93 22.83
C VAL A 51 -23.78 4.52 22.55
N PRO A 52 -23.13 3.69 21.71
CA PRO A 52 -23.56 2.32 21.43
C PRO A 52 -23.42 1.39 22.65
N GLY A 53 -23.99 0.18 22.53
CA GLY A 53 -23.95 -0.86 23.56
C GLY A 53 -25.16 -0.90 24.50
N SER A 54 -26.23 -0.19 24.13
CA SER A 54 -27.56 -0.22 24.76
C SER A 54 -28.57 -0.74 23.73
N ALA A 55 -29.46 -1.64 24.12
CA ALA A 55 -30.42 -2.28 23.20
C ALA A 55 -31.66 -1.42 22.95
N SER A 56 -32.00 -0.53 23.89
CA SER A 56 -33.16 0.35 23.82
C SER A 56 -32.83 1.79 24.24
N LEU A 57 -33.73 2.72 23.93
CA LEU A 57 -33.66 4.10 24.40
C LEU A 57 -33.70 4.19 25.94
N ARG A 58 -34.36 3.23 26.61
CA ARG A 58 -34.40 3.17 28.07
C ARG A 58 -33.02 2.87 28.63
N ASP A 59 -32.35 1.85 28.11
CA ASP A 59 -31.02 1.45 28.59
C ASP A 59 -29.98 2.56 28.36
N LEU A 60 -30.16 3.37 27.31
CA LEU A 60 -29.32 4.54 27.07
C LEU A 60 -29.53 5.64 28.12
N LYS A 61 -30.74 5.81 28.65
CA LYS A 61 -31.07 6.78 29.71
C LYS A 61 -30.53 6.34 31.07
N GLU A 62 -30.49 5.04 31.33
CA GLU A 62 -30.03 4.45 32.60
C GLU A 62 -28.50 4.23 32.64
N LEU A 63 -27.78 4.56 31.56
CA LEU A 63 -26.33 4.37 31.44
C LEU A 63 -25.56 5.26 32.44
N SER A 64 -24.56 4.68 33.12
CA SER A 64 -23.68 5.46 34.01
C SER A 64 -22.84 6.48 33.22
N ASN A 65 -22.54 7.61 33.85
CA ASN A 65 -21.74 8.67 33.23
C ASN A 65 -20.33 8.19 32.85
N ASP A 66 -19.68 7.38 33.69
CA ASP A 66 -18.32 6.87 33.40
C ASP A 66 -18.31 6.01 32.14
N LEU A 67 -19.27 5.09 32.01
CA LEU A 67 -19.38 4.21 30.85
C LEU A 67 -19.79 4.99 29.60
N ASN A 68 -20.61 6.04 29.76
CA ASN A 68 -20.94 6.97 28.70
C ASN A 68 -19.67 7.63 28.15
N LEU A 69 -18.91 8.30 29.02
CA LEU A 69 -17.69 9.03 28.65
C LEU A 69 -16.65 8.13 27.97
N LEU A 70 -16.43 6.93 28.50
CA LEU A 70 -15.46 5.97 27.92
C LEU A 70 -15.85 5.46 26.52
N ARG A 71 -17.12 5.56 26.12
CA ARG A 71 -17.60 5.10 24.81
C ARG A 71 -17.70 6.21 23.77
N GLN A 72 -17.73 7.48 24.18
CA GLN A 72 -17.78 8.63 23.25
C GLN A 72 -16.63 8.66 22.22
N PRO A 73 -15.37 8.31 22.55
CA PRO A 73 -14.28 8.26 21.57
C PRO A 73 -14.56 7.32 20.40
N SER A 74 -15.22 6.17 20.64
CA SER A 74 -15.58 5.22 19.60
C SER A 74 -16.61 5.79 18.62
N VAL A 75 -17.58 6.56 19.13
CA VAL A 75 -18.57 7.27 18.30
C VAL A 75 -17.86 8.26 17.38
N CYS A 76 -16.97 9.09 17.94
CA CYS A 76 -16.19 10.08 17.21
C CYS A 76 -15.33 9.45 16.10
N GLN A 77 -14.56 8.42 16.42
CA GLN A 77 -13.75 7.70 15.43
C GLN A 77 -14.62 7.12 14.31
N SER A 78 -15.79 6.55 14.65
CA SER A 78 -16.67 5.95 13.65
C SER A 78 -17.20 7.00 12.64
N MET A 79 -17.47 8.23 13.09
CA MET A 79 -17.92 9.33 12.25
C MET A 79 -16.80 9.79 11.31
N LEU A 80 -15.59 9.94 11.85
CA LEU A 80 -14.40 10.30 11.05
C LEU A 80 -14.14 9.29 9.94
N ASN A 81 -14.23 7.99 10.25
CA ASN A 81 -14.05 6.91 9.27
C ASN A 81 -15.10 6.92 8.13
N ARG A 82 -16.25 7.56 8.35
CA ARG A 82 -17.30 7.74 7.32
C ARG A 82 -17.11 9.03 6.51
N GLY A 83 -16.04 9.78 6.75
CA GLY A 83 -15.68 11.00 6.03
C GLY A 83 -16.21 12.30 6.66
N PHE A 84 -16.84 12.23 7.84
CA PHE A 84 -17.24 13.42 8.58
C PHE A 84 -16.03 13.95 9.36
N THR A 85 -15.42 15.03 8.88
CA THR A 85 -14.24 15.63 9.52
C THR A 85 -14.61 16.71 10.53
N THR A 86 -15.85 17.20 10.50
CA THR A 86 -16.42 18.14 11.46
C THR A 86 -17.83 17.71 11.81
N VAL A 87 -18.23 17.80 13.08
CA VAL A 87 -19.60 17.55 13.53
C VAL A 87 -20.05 18.59 14.54
N ARG A 88 -21.36 18.90 14.53
CA ARG A 88 -22.00 19.76 15.52
C ARG A 88 -22.83 18.90 16.47
N ASP A 89 -22.34 18.75 17.69
CA ASP A 89 -23.01 18.02 18.76
C ASP A 89 -24.11 18.90 19.38
N CYS A 90 -25.35 18.43 19.28
CA CYS A 90 -26.53 19.16 19.73
C CYS A 90 -26.92 18.84 21.18
N GLY A 91 -25.99 18.31 21.97
CA GLY A 91 -26.16 18.07 23.40
C GLY A 91 -25.43 16.81 23.85
N GLY A 92 -24.52 16.96 24.80
CA GLY A 92 -23.85 15.90 25.54
C GLY A 92 -22.32 15.91 25.45
N ALA A 93 -21.72 16.35 24.34
CA ALA A 93 -20.27 16.45 24.24
C ALA A 93 -19.74 17.59 25.13
N SER A 94 -18.71 17.31 25.93
CA SER A 94 -18.07 18.30 26.81
C SER A 94 -16.87 18.97 26.15
N LEU A 95 -16.43 20.11 26.71
CA LEU A 95 -15.19 20.78 26.29
C LEU A 95 -13.97 19.86 26.37
N ALA A 96 -13.89 19.01 27.40
CA ALA A 96 -12.78 18.07 27.57
C ALA A 96 -12.64 17.10 26.39
N LEU A 97 -13.75 16.60 25.83
CA LEU A 97 -13.69 15.74 24.64
C LEU A 97 -13.23 16.54 23.42
N LYS A 98 -13.75 17.77 23.25
CA LYS A 98 -13.36 18.65 22.14
C LYS A 98 -11.88 18.98 22.17
N GLU A 99 -11.34 19.35 23.33
CA GLU A 99 -9.90 19.63 23.53
C GLU A 99 -9.06 18.38 23.25
N SER A 100 -9.48 17.21 23.77
CA SER A 100 -8.78 15.95 23.52
C SER A 100 -8.67 15.59 22.03
N ILE A 101 -9.69 15.92 21.23
CA ILE A 101 -9.64 15.72 19.77
C ILE A 101 -8.75 16.77 19.11
N GLN A 102 -8.84 18.03 19.53
CA GLN A 102 -8.01 19.13 18.98
C GLN A 102 -6.52 18.93 19.27
N GLU A 103 -6.17 18.34 20.41
CA GLU A 103 -4.81 18.00 20.82
C GLU A 103 -4.29 16.70 20.19
N GLY A 104 -5.14 15.95 19.48
CA GLY A 104 -4.77 14.69 18.84
C GLY A 104 -4.70 13.48 19.79
N VAL A 105 -5.18 13.62 21.03
CA VAL A 105 -5.24 12.52 22.02
C VAL A 105 -6.28 11.49 21.61
N ILE A 106 -7.45 11.95 21.14
CA ILE A 106 -8.51 11.09 20.63
C ILE A 106 -8.72 11.39 19.14
N PRO A 107 -8.61 10.40 18.25
CA PRO A 107 -8.97 10.59 16.85
C PRO A 107 -10.49 10.77 16.67
N GLY A 108 -10.89 11.83 16.00
CA GLY A 108 -12.30 12.15 15.77
C GLY A 108 -12.50 13.40 14.90
N PRO A 109 -13.75 13.70 14.51
CA PRO A 109 -14.07 14.95 13.83
C PRO A 109 -13.84 16.16 14.74
N ARG A 110 -13.52 17.31 14.15
CA ARG A 110 -13.58 18.61 14.83
C ARG A 110 -14.99 18.81 15.41
N LEU A 111 -15.07 19.14 16.70
CA LEU A 111 -16.35 19.29 17.39
C LEU A 111 -16.77 20.75 17.52
N PHE A 112 -18.02 21.03 17.16
CA PHE A 112 -18.78 22.19 17.61
C PHE A 112 -19.82 21.73 18.62
N ILE A 113 -19.73 22.16 19.87
CA ILE A 113 -20.52 21.59 20.97
C ILE A 113 -21.55 22.59 21.50
N ALA A 114 -22.74 22.08 21.84
CA ALA A 114 -23.75 22.85 22.59
C ALA A 114 -23.60 22.75 24.11
N GLY A 115 -22.67 21.91 24.59
CA GLY A 115 -22.67 21.46 25.97
C GLY A 115 -23.96 20.68 26.25
N HIS A 116 -24.83 21.22 27.08
CA HIS A 116 -26.16 20.65 27.34
C HIS A 116 -27.25 21.41 26.59
N ALA A 117 -28.18 20.67 25.97
CA ALA A 117 -29.40 21.26 25.43
C ALA A 117 -30.30 21.77 26.57
N LEU A 118 -30.70 23.05 26.50
CA LEU A 118 -31.59 23.66 27.48
C LEU A 118 -33.04 23.24 27.22
N SER A 119 -33.72 22.77 28.26
CA SER A 119 -35.12 22.32 28.21
C SER A 119 -35.88 22.88 29.39
N GLN A 120 -37.16 23.25 29.20
CA GLN A 120 -38.05 23.51 30.32
C GLN A 120 -38.38 22.23 31.09
N THR A 121 -38.92 22.38 32.30
CA THR A 121 -39.52 21.29 33.07
C THR A 121 -40.64 20.62 32.26
N GLY A 122 -40.64 19.28 32.24
CA GLY A 122 -41.55 18.47 31.44
C GLY A 122 -41.31 18.52 29.93
N GLY A 123 -40.28 19.24 29.48
CA GLY A 123 -39.92 19.42 28.08
C GLY A 123 -39.11 18.26 27.48
N HIS A 124 -38.66 18.42 26.24
CA HIS A 124 -38.04 17.33 25.47
C HIS A 124 -36.71 16.84 26.09
N GLY A 125 -35.97 17.74 26.75
CA GLY A 125 -34.73 17.40 27.46
C GLY A 125 -34.95 16.90 28.89
N ASP A 126 -36.19 16.94 29.40
CA ASP A 126 -36.54 16.39 30.71
C ASP A 126 -36.74 14.88 30.60
N ARG A 127 -35.88 14.13 31.28
CA ARG A 127 -35.87 12.67 31.23
C ARG A 127 -36.57 12.01 32.42
N ARG A 128 -37.03 12.81 33.38
CA ARG A 128 -37.75 12.31 34.55
C ARG A 128 -39.03 11.60 34.13
N GLN A 129 -39.42 10.61 34.92
CA GLN A 129 -40.73 9.96 34.78
C GLN A 129 -41.79 10.79 35.51
N GLN A 130 -43.06 10.60 35.15
CA GLN A 130 -44.18 11.35 35.74
C GLN A 130 -44.28 11.26 37.27
N HIS A 131 -43.68 10.24 37.89
CA HIS A 131 -43.69 10.00 39.34
C HIS A 131 -42.35 10.27 40.02
N ASP A 132 -41.38 10.87 39.33
CA ASP A 132 -40.08 11.22 39.91
C ASP A 132 -40.10 12.68 40.41
N PRO A 133 -40.19 12.93 41.73
CA PRO A 133 -40.28 14.28 42.29
C PRO A 133 -38.90 14.94 42.47
N ASN A 134 -37.80 14.27 42.09
CA ASN A 134 -36.47 14.77 42.38
C ASN A 134 -36.17 16.03 41.54
N GLU A 135 -35.81 17.11 42.24
CA GLU A 135 -35.25 18.33 41.68
C GLU A 135 -33.88 18.57 42.31
N CYS A 136 -32.90 18.91 41.49
CA CYS A 136 -31.56 19.29 41.96
C CYS A 136 -31.41 20.82 41.93
N CYS A 137 -30.80 21.39 42.96
CA CYS A 137 -30.70 22.84 43.19
C CYS A 137 -29.95 23.65 42.11
N ALA A 138 -29.36 23.00 41.10
CA ALA A 138 -28.53 23.61 40.06
C ALA A 138 -29.06 23.43 38.62
N GLY A 139 -30.36 23.13 38.47
CA GLY A 139 -30.94 22.72 37.19
C GLY A 139 -30.51 21.28 36.88
N GLN A 140 -31.44 20.35 36.90
CA GLN A 140 -31.09 18.93 36.77
C GLN A 140 -30.43 18.67 35.41
N VAL A 141 -29.23 18.10 35.45
CA VAL A 141 -28.42 17.76 34.27
C VAL A 141 -28.54 16.26 33.99
N ASN A 142 -28.68 15.92 32.73
CA ASN A 142 -28.52 14.56 32.22
C ASN A 142 -27.47 14.53 31.10
N SER A 143 -27.23 13.36 30.50
CA SER A 143 -26.17 13.20 29.50
C SER A 143 -26.32 14.02 28.22
N ILE A 144 -27.48 14.66 27.95
CA ILE A 144 -27.71 15.48 26.75
C ILE A 144 -28.25 16.88 27.08
N GLY A 145 -29.00 17.03 28.17
CA GLY A 145 -29.72 18.27 28.45
C GLY A 145 -29.68 18.74 29.90
N ARG A 146 -30.06 20.00 30.09
CA ARG A 146 -30.23 20.65 31.39
C ARG A 146 -31.62 21.27 31.47
N ILE A 147 -32.30 21.02 32.59
CA ILE A 147 -33.61 21.60 32.87
C ILE A 147 -33.44 23.02 33.41
N VAL A 148 -34.09 24.00 32.77
CA VAL A 148 -34.04 25.43 33.12
C VAL A 148 -35.41 26.07 32.90
N ASP A 149 -35.89 26.83 33.88
CA ASP A 149 -37.20 27.48 33.83
C ASP A 149 -37.12 28.94 34.30
N GLY A 150 -37.87 29.81 33.64
CA GLY A 150 -37.87 31.24 33.87
C GLY A 150 -36.70 31.97 33.21
N VAL A 151 -36.95 33.25 32.89
CA VAL A 151 -35.97 34.15 32.24
C VAL A 151 -34.64 34.19 32.98
N GLU A 152 -34.65 34.24 34.31
CA GLU A 152 -33.42 34.31 35.11
C GLU A 152 -32.54 33.06 34.97
N GLN A 153 -33.13 31.86 35.01
CA GLN A 153 -32.37 30.62 34.82
C GLN A 153 -31.91 30.46 33.38
N CYS A 154 -32.75 30.83 32.42
CA CYS A 154 -32.40 30.85 31.01
C CYS A 154 -31.16 31.73 30.74
N LEU A 155 -31.12 32.94 31.31
CA LEU A 155 -29.94 33.82 31.26
C LEU A 155 -28.72 33.18 31.93
N LYS A 156 -28.90 32.66 33.15
CA LYS A 156 -27.81 32.08 33.94
C LYS A 156 -27.18 30.89 33.23
N TYR A 157 -27.97 29.90 32.81
CA TYR A 157 -27.43 28.66 32.28
C TYR A 157 -27.00 28.77 30.83
N ALA A 158 -27.58 29.66 30.02
CA ALA A 158 -26.97 30.01 28.73
C ALA A 158 -25.56 30.58 28.93
N ARG A 159 -25.33 31.42 29.95
CA ARG A 159 -23.98 31.91 30.29
C ARG A 159 -23.08 30.79 30.80
N GLU A 160 -23.60 29.86 31.60
CA GLU A 160 -22.82 28.70 32.06
C GLU A 160 -22.38 27.79 30.92
N GLU A 161 -23.26 27.47 29.95
CA GLU A 161 -22.88 26.64 28.81
C GLU A 161 -21.80 27.34 27.95
N ILE A 162 -21.89 28.66 27.74
CA ILE A 162 -20.83 29.44 27.09
C ILE A 162 -19.53 29.40 27.91
N ARG A 163 -19.59 29.62 29.23
CA ARG A 163 -18.42 29.53 30.13
C ARG A 163 -17.78 28.14 30.08
N GLN A 164 -18.58 27.09 29.90
CA GLN A 164 -18.15 25.70 29.79
C GLN A 164 -17.68 25.31 28.38
N GLY A 165 -17.53 26.28 27.46
CA GLY A 165 -16.91 26.06 26.15
C GLY A 165 -17.87 25.72 25.03
N SER A 166 -19.17 25.96 25.20
CA SER A 166 -20.16 25.76 24.13
C SER A 166 -19.93 26.74 22.98
N ASP A 167 -19.90 26.23 21.76
CA ASP A 167 -19.74 27.03 20.54
C ASP A 167 -21.05 27.70 20.12
N PHE A 168 -22.18 27.12 20.50
CA PHE A 168 -23.54 27.60 20.24
C PHE A 168 -24.47 27.11 21.35
N ILE A 169 -25.71 27.61 21.40
CA ILE A 169 -26.70 27.13 22.37
C ILE A 169 -27.79 26.33 21.67
N LYS A 170 -28.12 25.16 22.21
CA LYS A 170 -29.27 24.34 21.78
C LYS A 170 -30.41 24.48 22.79
N ILE A 171 -31.62 24.69 22.29
CA ILE A 171 -32.85 24.69 23.08
C ILE A 171 -33.85 23.65 22.56
N MET A 172 -34.74 23.22 23.45
CA MET A 172 -35.94 22.46 23.11
C MET A 172 -37.13 23.41 22.98
N GLY A 173 -37.44 23.90 21.77
CA GLY A 173 -38.54 24.87 21.54
C GLY A 173 -39.89 24.22 21.24
N GLY A 174 -39.94 22.91 21.07
CA GLY A 174 -41.16 22.13 20.93
C GLY A 174 -41.01 20.72 21.49
N GLY A 175 -42.11 19.99 21.57
CA GLY A 175 -42.08 18.61 22.05
C GLY A 175 -41.52 17.61 21.04
N GLY A 176 -40.94 16.53 21.53
CA GLY A 176 -40.18 15.59 20.72
C GLY A 176 -40.56 14.11 20.86
N VAL A 177 -39.78 13.25 20.21
CA VAL A 177 -40.07 11.80 20.10
C VAL A 177 -39.50 11.01 21.29
N ALA A 178 -38.23 11.24 21.63
CA ALA A 178 -37.44 10.43 22.58
C ALA A 178 -37.67 10.75 24.08
N SER A 179 -38.70 11.50 24.40
CA SER A 179 -39.05 12.00 25.74
C SER A 179 -40.38 11.44 26.24
N PRO A 180 -40.56 11.29 27.57
CA PRO A 180 -41.68 10.55 28.14
C PRO A 180 -42.99 11.35 28.24
N SER A 181 -42.94 12.66 28.50
CA SER A 181 -44.09 13.44 29.00
C SER A 181 -44.70 14.43 28.00
N ASP A 182 -43.93 14.87 27.01
CA ASP A 182 -44.33 15.86 26.01
C ASP A 182 -44.85 15.23 24.71
N GLN A 183 -45.70 15.99 24.02
CA GLN A 183 -46.27 15.64 22.71
C GLN A 183 -45.67 16.51 21.62
N ILE A 184 -45.63 16.01 20.39
CA ILE A 184 -44.99 16.68 19.23
C ILE A 184 -45.49 18.12 19.01
N HIS A 185 -46.76 18.40 19.34
CA HIS A 185 -47.38 19.71 19.15
C HIS A 185 -47.29 20.65 20.35
N HIS A 186 -46.67 20.24 21.47
CA HIS A 186 -46.44 21.14 22.59
C HIS A 186 -45.42 22.21 22.20
N LEU A 187 -45.74 23.47 22.44
CA LEU A 187 -44.73 24.54 22.49
C LEU A 187 -43.90 24.41 23.76
N GLN A 188 -42.62 24.71 23.65
CA GLN A 188 -41.71 24.72 24.81
C GLN A 188 -40.94 26.05 24.87
N PHE A 189 -40.77 26.54 26.10
CA PHE A 189 -40.36 27.89 26.47
C PHE A 189 -41.36 29.00 26.09
N SER A 190 -41.42 30.04 26.92
CA SER A 190 -42.08 31.30 26.59
C SER A 190 -41.24 32.13 25.62
N ASP A 191 -41.88 33.11 25.00
CA ASP A 191 -41.19 34.05 24.10
C ASP A 191 -40.04 34.77 24.82
N GLU A 192 -40.25 35.18 26.08
CA GLU A 192 -39.28 35.86 26.92
C GLU A 192 -38.09 34.95 27.28
N GLU A 193 -38.34 33.67 27.52
CA GLU A 193 -37.29 32.69 27.82
C GLU A 193 -36.40 32.44 26.59
N ILE A 194 -37.01 32.19 25.43
CA ILE A 194 -36.25 32.03 24.17
C ILE A 194 -35.46 33.31 23.89
N LYS A 195 -36.09 34.49 24.05
CA LYS A 195 -35.44 35.77 23.84
C LYS A 195 -34.26 35.99 24.78
N ALA A 196 -34.37 35.56 26.04
CA ALA A 196 -33.30 35.65 27.02
C ALA A 196 -32.09 34.81 26.61
N ILE A 197 -32.30 33.56 26.17
CA ILE A 197 -31.24 32.66 25.69
C ILE A 197 -30.58 33.25 24.43
N VAL A 198 -31.39 33.71 23.47
CA VAL A 198 -30.90 34.37 22.25
C VAL A 198 -30.07 35.61 22.57
N THR A 199 -30.48 36.39 23.57
CA THR A 199 -29.72 37.57 24.03
C THR A 199 -28.33 37.18 24.54
N VAL A 200 -28.22 36.11 25.32
CA VAL A 200 -26.91 35.63 25.82
C VAL A 200 -26.03 35.15 24.66
N ALA A 201 -26.57 34.32 23.77
CA ALA A 201 -25.82 33.83 22.60
C ALA A 201 -25.32 34.99 21.72
N ASN A 202 -26.16 35.99 21.45
CA ASN A 202 -25.77 37.17 20.68
C ASN A 202 -24.69 38.00 21.38
N ASN A 203 -24.81 38.21 22.70
CA ASN A 203 -23.79 38.93 23.47
C ASN A 203 -22.44 38.20 23.48
N ALA A 204 -22.45 36.87 23.38
CA ALA A 204 -21.26 36.04 23.25
C ALA A 204 -20.77 35.90 21.78
N GLY A 205 -21.43 36.55 20.82
CA GLY A 205 -21.06 36.48 19.40
C GLY A 205 -21.43 35.16 18.69
N THR A 206 -22.23 34.30 19.32
CA THR A 206 -22.68 33.02 18.75
C THR A 206 -24.17 33.06 18.35
N TYR A 207 -24.87 31.93 18.33
CA TYR A 207 -26.24 31.76 17.89
C TYR A 207 -26.96 30.64 18.67
N VAL A 208 -28.29 30.59 18.50
CA VAL A 208 -29.16 29.57 19.10
C VAL A 208 -29.75 28.69 18.00
N THR A 209 -29.89 27.40 18.31
CA THR A 209 -30.67 26.44 17.52
C THR A 209 -31.79 25.84 18.36
N SER A 210 -32.90 25.52 17.71
CA SER A 210 -34.10 25.01 18.38
C SER A 210 -34.55 23.67 17.80
N HIS A 211 -34.76 22.69 18.66
CA HIS A 211 -35.57 21.51 18.33
C HIS A 211 -37.03 21.95 18.15
N ALA A 212 -37.57 21.83 16.94
CA ALA A 212 -38.95 22.18 16.64
C ALA A 212 -39.50 21.36 15.45
N TYR A 213 -40.69 20.78 15.60
CA TYR A 213 -41.36 20.07 14.52
C TYR A 213 -42.43 20.91 13.81
N THR A 214 -43.30 21.58 14.58
CA THR A 214 -44.51 22.22 14.06
C THR A 214 -44.26 23.63 13.53
N PRO A 215 -45.08 24.11 12.56
CA PRO A 215 -45.02 25.48 12.09
C PRO A 215 -45.06 26.51 13.22
N GLN A 216 -45.95 26.32 14.20
CA GLN A 216 -46.10 27.24 15.32
C GLN A 216 -44.82 27.36 16.17
N ALA A 217 -44.17 26.24 16.50
CA ALA A 217 -42.92 26.22 17.27
C ALA A 217 -41.76 26.84 16.48
N ILE A 218 -41.68 26.53 15.17
CA ILE A 218 -40.66 27.08 14.28
C ILE A 218 -40.81 28.60 14.17
N GLN A 219 -42.02 29.09 13.90
CA GLN A 219 -42.29 30.52 13.79
C GLN A 219 -42.04 31.26 15.12
N GLN A 220 -42.35 30.65 16.27
CA GLN A 220 -42.03 31.20 17.59
C GLN A 220 -40.52 31.38 17.75
N ALA A 221 -39.74 30.34 17.47
CA ALA A 221 -38.28 30.39 17.53
C ALA A 221 -37.69 31.48 16.60
N ILE A 222 -38.19 31.58 15.37
CA ILE A 222 -37.75 32.59 14.39
C ILE A 222 -38.01 34.01 14.92
N ARG A 223 -39.23 34.29 15.43
CA ARG A 223 -39.60 35.61 15.97
C ARG A 223 -38.68 36.06 17.10
N GLN A 224 -38.19 35.13 17.92
CA GLN A 224 -37.29 35.44 19.03
C GLN A 224 -35.81 35.50 18.63
N GLY A 225 -35.46 35.13 17.39
CA GLY A 225 -34.12 35.30 16.82
C GLY A 225 -33.26 34.04 16.76
N VAL A 226 -33.85 32.85 16.88
CA VAL A 226 -33.15 31.57 16.65
C VAL A 226 -32.66 31.50 15.20
N LYS A 227 -31.47 30.93 14.99
CA LYS A 227 -30.79 30.88 13.67
C LYS A 227 -30.75 29.51 13.02
N GLY A 228 -31.05 28.45 13.76
CA GLY A 228 -31.17 27.10 13.22
C GLY A 228 -32.38 26.36 13.79
N ILE A 229 -33.09 25.66 12.93
CA ILE A 229 -34.19 24.76 13.28
C ILE A 229 -33.74 23.33 13.04
N GLU A 230 -33.84 22.53 14.07
CA GLU A 230 -33.54 21.10 14.00
C GLU A 230 -34.82 20.32 13.67
N HIS A 231 -34.69 19.31 12.81
CA HIS A 231 -35.75 18.40 12.37
C HIS A 231 -36.77 19.02 11.40
N GLY A 232 -37.72 19.82 11.90
CA GLY A 232 -38.72 20.50 11.07
C GLY A 232 -39.68 19.60 10.27
N ASN A 233 -39.91 18.35 10.68
CA ASN A 233 -40.67 17.37 9.88
C ASN A 233 -42.12 17.74 9.56
N LEU A 234 -42.70 18.74 10.25
CA LEU A 234 -44.08 19.20 10.04
C LEU A 234 -44.13 20.61 9.42
N LEU A 235 -43.01 21.09 8.86
CA LEU A 235 -42.90 22.38 8.18
C LEU A 235 -43.99 22.54 7.10
N ASP A 236 -44.60 23.73 7.05
CA ASP A 236 -45.49 24.16 5.98
C ASP A 236 -44.82 25.21 5.09
N GLU A 237 -45.44 25.52 3.95
CA GLU A 237 -44.90 26.43 2.94
C GLU A 237 -44.67 27.85 3.50
N ALA A 238 -45.65 28.43 4.19
CA ALA A 238 -45.55 29.76 4.78
C ALA A 238 -44.40 29.86 5.80
N THR A 239 -44.16 28.79 6.57
CA THR A 239 -43.04 28.75 7.51
C THR A 239 -41.70 28.56 6.79
N ALA A 240 -41.66 27.79 5.68
CA ALA A 240 -40.46 27.66 4.86
C ALA A 240 -40.05 29.00 4.23
N GLU A 241 -41.02 29.76 3.72
CA GLU A 241 -40.80 31.12 3.22
C GLU A 241 -40.29 32.05 4.33
N LEU A 242 -40.89 31.99 5.53
CA LEU A 242 -40.44 32.78 6.67
C LEU A 242 -39.00 32.44 7.08
N MET A 243 -38.63 31.15 7.05
CA MET A 243 -37.25 30.70 7.31
C MET A 243 -36.29 31.29 6.30
N LYS A 244 -36.65 31.28 5.01
CA LYS A 244 -35.85 31.87 3.95
C LYS A 244 -35.69 33.38 4.15
N GLU A 245 -36.78 34.09 4.41
CA GLU A 245 -36.80 35.54 4.64
C GLU A 245 -35.86 35.94 5.79
N HIS A 246 -35.87 35.18 6.89
CA HIS A 246 -35.09 35.49 8.09
C HIS A 246 -33.67 34.90 8.08
N GLY A 247 -33.29 34.19 7.01
CA GLY A 247 -32.00 33.51 6.89
C GLY A 247 -31.78 32.45 7.98
N VAL A 248 -32.83 31.70 8.30
CA VAL A 248 -32.79 30.63 9.31
C VAL A 248 -32.51 29.30 8.64
N PHE A 249 -31.54 28.58 9.18
CA PHE A 249 -31.10 27.29 8.65
C PHE A 249 -32.04 26.17 9.09
N LEU A 250 -32.20 25.15 8.25
CA LEU A 250 -32.91 23.91 8.59
C LEU A 250 -31.92 22.74 8.63
N THR A 251 -31.98 21.90 9.66
CA THR A 251 -31.20 20.65 9.74
C THR A 251 -32.14 19.45 9.87
N PRO A 252 -32.61 18.87 8.74
CA PRO A 252 -33.42 17.65 8.75
C PRO A 252 -32.58 16.45 9.19
N THR A 253 -33.21 15.49 9.86
CA THR A 253 -32.54 14.31 10.44
C THR A 253 -33.30 13.02 10.08
N LEU A 254 -33.61 12.83 8.79
CA LEU A 254 -34.60 11.84 8.34
C LEU A 254 -34.20 10.39 8.69
N VAL A 255 -32.91 10.10 8.68
CA VAL A 255 -32.33 8.78 8.93
C VAL A 255 -32.62 8.27 10.34
N THR A 256 -32.72 9.13 11.36
CA THR A 256 -33.00 8.67 12.73
C THR A 256 -34.37 8.03 12.81
N TYR A 257 -35.40 8.69 12.26
CA TYR A 257 -36.77 8.18 12.27
C TYR A 257 -36.90 6.90 11.46
N ALA A 258 -36.28 6.87 10.27
CA ALA A 258 -36.32 5.71 9.38
C ALA A 258 -35.60 4.50 9.98
N THR A 259 -34.49 4.71 10.69
CA THR A 259 -33.74 3.62 11.33
C THR A 259 -34.47 3.11 12.57
N MET A 260 -35.04 4.00 13.39
CA MET A 260 -35.83 3.62 14.57
C MET A 260 -37.13 2.87 14.22
N ASP A 261 -37.73 3.12 13.04
CA ASP A 261 -38.92 2.40 12.57
C ASP A 261 -38.60 1.10 11.81
N SER A 262 -37.33 0.81 11.56
CA SER A 262 -36.93 -0.38 10.81
C SER A 262 -37.24 -1.68 11.57
N PRO A 263 -37.50 -2.81 10.88
CA PRO A 263 -37.80 -4.08 11.54
C PRO A 263 -36.72 -4.54 12.52
N GLU A 264 -35.45 -4.22 12.22
CA GLU A 264 -34.28 -4.53 13.03
C GLU A 264 -34.30 -3.81 14.40
N PHE A 265 -34.87 -2.60 14.45
CA PHE A 265 -34.86 -1.74 15.63
C PHE A 265 -36.26 -1.37 16.13
N GLY A 266 -37.31 -2.09 15.71
CA GLY A 266 -38.69 -1.79 16.10
C GLY A 266 -38.97 -1.85 17.61
N GLY A 267 -38.08 -2.46 18.39
CA GLY A 267 -38.11 -2.48 19.86
C GLY A 267 -37.28 -1.38 20.55
N PHE A 268 -36.58 -0.53 19.80
CA PHE A 268 -35.67 0.48 20.37
C PHE A 268 -36.43 1.58 21.12
N LEU A 269 -37.57 2.02 20.59
CA LEU A 269 -38.42 3.03 21.19
C LEU A 269 -39.54 2.40 22.04
N PRO A 270 -39.86 2.98 23.21
CA PRO A 270 -41.09 2.65 23.93
C PRO A 270 -42.34 2.90 23.05
N PRO A 271 -43.46 2.18 23.26
CA PRO A 271 -44.64 2.28 22.38
C PRO A 271 -45.15 3.69 22.13
N ALA A 272 -45.19 4.55 23.16
CA ALA A 272 -45.60 5.94 23.04
C ALA A 272 -44.65 6.75 22.14
N SER A 273 -43.34 6.58 22.30
CA SER A 273 -42.33 7.22 21.43
C SER A 273 -42.36 6.66 20.01
N ALA A 274 -42.60 5.36 19.83
CA ALA A 274 -42.72 4.74 18.51
C ALA A 274 -43.92 5.30 17.72
N GLN A 275 -45.03 5.61 18.40
CA GLN A 275 -46.17 6.30 17.77
C GLN A 275 -45.80 7.72 17.33
N LYS A 276 -45.15 8.50 18.21
CA LYS A 276 -44.64 9.84 17.87
C LYS A 276 -43.67 9.79 16.68
N ASN A 277 -42.80 8.78 16.61
CA ASN A 277 -41.84 8.58 15.52
C ASN A 277 -42.54 8.40 14.16
N ARG A 278 -43.57 7.56 14.08
CA ARG A 278 -44.32 7.32 12.84
C ARG A 278 -45.02 8.59 12.33
N GLU A 279 -45.55 9.41 13.23
CA GLU A 279 -46.23 10.67 12.87
C GLU A 279 -45.30 11.62 12.09
N VAL A 280 -44.04 11.76 12.54
CA VAL A 280 -43.06 12.67 11.92
C VAL A 280 -42.29 12.02 10.75
N LEU A 281 -42.11 10.69 10.75
CA LEU A 281 -41.41 9.96 9.69
C LEU A 281 -42.08 10.15 8.32
N HIS A 282 -43.40 9.97 8.26
CA HIS A 282 -44.13 10.02 6.98
C HIS A 282 -44.16 11.41 6.34
N LYS A 283 -43.98 12.48 7.13
CA LYS A 283 -44.01 13.87 6.65
C LYS A 283 -42.62 14.46 6.38
N GLY A 284 -41.55 13.83 6.86
CA GLY A 284 -40.19 14.37 6.75
C GLY A 284 -39.72 14.64 5.31
N LEU A 285 -39.97 13.73 4.36
CA LEU A 285 -39.59 13.96 2.95
C LEU A 285 -40.39 15.09 2.30
N HIS A 286 -41.65 15.26 2.70
CA HIS A 286 -42.50 16.35 2.22
C HIS A 286 -42.01 17.70 2.77
N ALA A 287 -41.71 17.78 4.07
CA ALA A 287 -41.11 18.96 4.68
C ALA A 287 -39.76 19.33 4.05
N LEU A 288 -38.90 18.35 3.76
CA LEU A 288 -37.65 18.57 3.04
C LEU A 288 -37.89 19.17 1.65
N LYS A 289 -38.90 18.68 0.92
CA LYS A 289 -39.28 19.20 -0.40
C LYS A 289 -39.74 20.66 -0.30
N LEU A 290 -40.63 20.99 0.65
CA LEU A 290 -41.08 22.37 0.87
C LEU A 290 -39.92 23.32 1.19
N ALA A 291 -39.03 22.93 2.09
CA ALA A 291 -37.85 23.73 2.43
C ALA A 291 -36.92 23.95 1.22
N SER A 292 -36.70 22.88 0.44
CA SER A 292 -35.86 22.94 -0.76
C SER A 292 -36.46 23.86 -1.83
N ASP A 293 -37.77 23.79 -2.03
CA ASP A 293 -38.49 24.60 -3.03
C ASP A 293 -38.55 26.08 -2.64
N ALA A 294 -38.70 26.37 -1.34
CA ALA A 294 -38.61 27.73 -0.80
C ALA A 294 -37.17 28.29 -0.78
N GLY A 295 -36.15 27.48 -1.10
CA GLY A 295 -34.75 27.88 -1.12
C GLY A 295 -34.15 28.13 0.27
N VAL A 296 -34.69 27.49 1.31
CA VAL A 296 -34.16 27.51 2.68
C VAL A 296 -32.73 26.95 2.69
N ASP A 297 -31.86 27.49 3.54
CA ASP A 297 -30.51 26.96 3.71
C ASP A 297 -30.57 25.66 4.54
N ILE A 298 -30.40 24.52 3.86
CA ILE A 298 -30.51 23.18 4.47
C ILE A 298 -29.13 22.61 4.79
N CYS A 299 -28.91 22.23 6.04
CA CYS A 299 -27.75 21.50 6.54
C CYS A 299 -28.04 19.99 6.60
N PHE A 300 -27.00 19.18 6.49
CA PHE A 300 -27.02 17.74 6.71
C PHE A 300 -27.03 17.46 8.22
N GLY A 301 -27.93 16.59 8.67
CA GLY A 301 -28.04 16.16 10.06
C GLY A 301 -28.47 14.70 10.16
N THR A 302 -28.08 14.01 11.22
CA THR A 302 -28.42 12.58 11.36
C THR A 302 -29.19 12.23 12.62
N ASP A 303 -28.82 12.79 13.78
CA ASP A 303 -29.50 12.61 15.08
C ASP A 303 -29.68 11.14 15.49
N LEU A 304 -28.69 10.31 15.18
CA LEU A 304 -28.72 8.88 15.50
C LEU A 304 -28.35 8.64 16.96
N LEU A 305 -29.02 7.66 17.58
CA LEU A 305 -28.86 7.34 19.00
C LEU A 305 -28.36 5.91 19.19
N GLY A 306 -27.43 5.72 20.12
CA GLY A 306 -27.01 4.39 20.58
C GLY A 306 -26.49 3.48 19.46
N PRO A 307 -27.06 2.29 19.24
CA PRO A 307 -26.59 1.37 18.22
C PRO A 307 -26.84 1.86 16.79
N LEU A 308 -27.60 2.95 16.60
CA LEU A 308 -28.04 3.41 15.29
C LEU A 308 -26.98 4.21 14.52
N HIS A 309 -25.88 4.64 15.18
CA HIS A 309 -24.82 5.48 14.58
C HIS A 309 -24.22 4.93 13.28
N PHE A 310 -24.27 3.60 13.05
CA PHE A 310 -23.82 2.98 11.79
C PHE A 310 -24.56 3.51 10.55
N ALA A 311 -25.77 4.04 10.74
CA ALA A 311 -26.65 4.50 9.68
C ALA A 311 -26.32 5.92 9.19
N GLN A 312 -25.33 6.63 9.76
CA GLN A 312 -25.05 8.05 9.49
C GLN A 312 -25.06 8.40 7.99
N SER A 313 -24.33 7.65 7.16
CA SER A 313 -24.26 7.91 5.71
C SER A 313 -25.54 7.54 4.94
N LYS A 314 -26.52 6.87 5.55
CA LYS A 314 -27.80 6.53 4.90
C LYS A 314 -28.68 7.77 4.67
N GLU A 315 -28.44 8.87 5.38
CA GLU A 315 -29.14 10.15 5.15
C GLU A 315 -28.95 10.64 3.70
N PHE A 316 -27.76 10.47 3.10
CA PHE A 316 -27.52 10.79 1.68
C PHE A 316 -28.49 10.08 0.75
N ALA A 317 -28.73 8.78 0.99
CA ALA A 317 -29.64 7.98 0.18
C ALA A 317 -31.11 8.38 0.38
N ILE A 318 -31.51 8.73 1.60
CA ILE A 318 -32.88 9.19 1.88
C ILE A 318 -33.12 10.54 1.18
N ARG A 319 -32.19 11.49 1.31
CA ARG A 319 -32.30 12.82 0.71
C ARG A 319 -32.23 12.81 -0.81
N SER A 320 -31.52 11.84 -1.41
CA SER A 320 -31.45 11.68 -2.88
C SER A 320 -32.80 11.41 -3.57
N ARG A 321 -33.85 11.10 -2.79
CA ARG A 321 -35.22 10.97 -3.29
C ARG A 321 -35.86 12.31 -3.65
N ILE A 322 -35.34 13.42 -3.10
CA ILE A 322 -35.91 14.76 -3.22
C ILE A 322 -34.90 15.76 -3.79
N GLN A 323 -33.66 15.70 -3.32
CA GLN A 323 -32.60 16.65 -3.66
C GLN A 323 -31.58 16.02 -4.62
N THR A 324 -30.99 16.87 -5.46
CA THR A 324 -29.89 16.50 -6.34
C THR A 324 -28.62 16.16 -5.55
N PRO A 325 -27.70 15.34 -6.09
CA PRO A 325 -26.41 15.07 -5.45
C PRO A 325 -25.64 16.33 -5.05
N LEU A 326 -25.70 17.38 -5.87
CA LEU A 326 -25.04 18.66 -5.59
C LEU A 326 -25.63 19.36 -4.37
N GLU A 327 -26.96 19.49 -4.29
CA GLU A 327 -27.64 20.11 -3.14
C GLU A 327 -27.33 19.35 -1.84
N ILE A 328 -27.30 18.01 -1.90
CA ILE A 328 -26.98 17.19 -0.74
C ILE A 328 -25.51 17.39 -0.34
N LEU A 329 -24.57 17.42 -1.29
CA LEU A 329 -23.16 17.65 -0.99
C LEU A 329 -22.94 19.05 -0.40
N GLN A 330 -23.60 20.08 -0.93
CA GLN A 330 -23.55 21.44 -0.39
C GLN A 330 -24.10 21.50 1.04
N SER A 331 -25.18 20.75 1.31
CA SER A 331 -25.74 20.64 2.65
C SER A 331 -24.82 19.94 3.66
N ALA A 332 -23.81 19.20 3.20
CA ALA A 332 -22.81 18.55 4.05
C ALA A 332 -21.43 19.25 3.98
N THR A 333 -21.31 20.41 3.33
CA THR A 333 -20.05 21.14 3.15
C THR A 333 -20.24 22.63 3.37
N ILE A 334 -20.58 23.39 2.33
CA ILE A 334 -20.61 24.86 2.36
C ILE A 334 -21.75 25.44 3.22
N THR A 335 -22.91 24.80 3.28
CA THR A 335 -24.06 25.32 4.04
C THR A 335 -23.86 25.16 5.56
N PRO A 336 -23.43 23.98 6.06
CA PRO A 336 -22.96 23.84 7.43
C PRO A 336 -21.84 24.80 7.81
N ALA A 337 -20.85 25.01 6.94
CA ALA A 337 -19.76 25.94 7.22
C ALA A 337 -20.29 27.37 7.48
N ARG A 338 -21.32 27.83 6.75
CA ARG A 338 -22.00 29.10 7.03
C ARG A 338 -22.73 29.11 8.38
N LEU A 339 -23.47 28.05 8.70
CA LEU A 339 -24.17 27.94 9.98
C LEU A 339 -23.19 28.00 11.16
N LEU A 340 -22.06 27.30 11.06
CA LEU A 340 -20.99 27.26 12.06
C LEU A 340 -20.16 28.56 12.12
N LYS A 341 -20.43 29.56 11.26
CA LYS A 341 -19.61 30.77 11.08
C LYS A 341 -18.14 30.45 10.73
N GLN A 342 -17.93 29.41 9.92
CA GLN A 342 -16.64 28.90 9.45
C GLN A 342 -16.56 28.85 7.92
N ASP A 343 -17.37 29.61 7.19
CA ASP A 343 -17.44 29.63 5.73
C ASP A 343 -16.17 30.15 5.04
N ARG A 344 -15.24 30.71 5.81
CA ARG A 344 -13.89 31.10 5.37
C ARG A 344 -12.79 30.08 5.73
N PHE A 345 -13.15 28.99 6.40
CA PHE A 345 -12.21 28.00 6.92
C PHE A 345 -12.60 26.55 6.60
N LEU A 346 -13.90 26.21 6.52
CA LEU A 346 -14.40 24.85 6.30
C LEU A 346 -15.30 24.76 5.06
N GLY A 347 -15.53 23.53 4.58
CA GLY A 347 -16.54 23.23 3.56
C GLY A 347 -16.14 23.54 2.12
N GLN A 348 -14.93 24.04 1.87
CA GLN A 348 -14.40 24.27 0.51
C GLN A 348 -12.93 23.84 0.40
N ILE A 349 -12.51 23.47 -0.80
CA ILE A 349 -11.10 23.25 -1.15
C ILE A 349 -10.61 24.52 -1.85
N ALA A 350 -10.10 25.46 -1.06
CA ALA A 350 -9.56 26.72 -1.56
C ALA A 350 -8.40 27.20 -0.65
N PRO A 351 -7.50 28.07 -1.15
CA PRO A 351 -6.46 28.66 -0.32
C PRO A 351 -7.02 29.32 0.94
N GLY A 352 -6.45 29.03 2.11
CA GLY A 352 -6.89 29.56 3.41
C GLY A 352 -7.92 28.69 4.15
N PHE A 353 -8.44 27.64 3.52
CA PHE A 353 -9.33 26.66 4.16
C PHE A 353 -8.55 25.53 4.82
N ALA A 354 -9.15 24.89 5.82
CA ALA A 354 -8.64 23.68 6.45
C ALA A 354 -8.48 22.56 5.41
N ALA A 355 -7.41 21.79 5.54
CA ALA A 355 -7.14 20.63 4.70
C ALA A 355 -7.98 19.39 5.09
N ASP A 356 -9.26 19.62 5.36
CA ASP A 356 -10.25 18.58 5.58
C ASP A 356 -10.70 18.06 4.21
N LEU A 357 -10.15 16.92 3.77
CA LEU A 357 -10.33 16.39 2.42
C LEU A 357 -10.83 14.95 2.43
N LEU A 358 -11.71 14.61 1.50
CA LEU A 358 -12.07 13.24 1.16
C LEU A 358 -11.59 12.90 -0.24
N ILE A 359 -10.98 11.72 -0.37
CA ILE A 359 -10.60 11.13 -1.65
C ILE A 359 -11.60 10.02 -1.94
N LEU A 360 -12.34 10.18 -3.03
CA LEU A 360 -13.42 9.30 -3.45
C LEU A 360 -13.03 8.56 -4.73
N ASN A 361 -13.37 7.28 -4.79
CA ASN A 361 -13.09 6.43 -5.96
C ASN A 361 -14.03 6.70 -7.14
N ALA A 362 -15.11 7.45 -6.93
CA ALA A 362 -16.08 7.79 -7.95
C ALA A 362 -16.72 9.15 -7.64
N ASN A 363 -17.29 9.76 -8.67
CA ASN A 363 -17.82 11.11 -8.62
C ASN A 363 -19.09 11.17 -7.74
N PRO A 364 -19.08 11.86 -6.58
CA PRO A 364 -20.26 11.97 -5.74
C PRO A 364 -21.40 12.77 -6.39
N LEU A 365 -21.11 13.55 -7.45
CA LEU A 365 -22.11 14.28 -8.22
C LEU A 365 -22.89 13.38 -9.20
N GLU A 366 -22.35 12.20 -9.55
CA GLU A 366 -23.03 11.23 -10.41
C GLU A 366 -23.87 10.23 -9.61
N ASP A 367 -23.38 9.81 -8.45
CA ASP A 367 -24.10 8.94 -7.53
C ASP A 367 -23.69 9.24 -6.10
N ILE A 368 -24.60 9.85 -5.34
CA ILE A 368 -24.34 10.21 -3.94
C ILE A 368 -24.36 8.97 -3.00
N THR A 369 -24.63 7.77 -3.51
CA THR A 369 -24.86 6.53 -2.73
C THR A 369 -23.79 5.44 -2.90
N LEU A 370 -22.62 5.78 -3.46
CA LEU A 370 -21.60 4.83 -3.95
C LEU A 370 -21.06 3.84 -2.89
N LEU A 371 -21.52 2.58 -2.96
CA LEU A 371 -20.86 1.31 -2.60
C LEU A 371 -21.50 0.13 -3.42
N PRO A 372 -20.81 -1.01 -3.64
CA PRO A 372 -21.15 -2.03 -4.65
C PRO A 372 -22.51 -2.73 -4.50
N GLN A 373 -23.08 -3.22 -5.61
CA GLN A 373 -24.46 -3.75 -5.70
C GLN A 373 -24.74 -5.02 -4.87
N ILE A 374 -23.78 -5.93 -4.67
CA ILE A 374 -23.94 -7.12 -3.79
C ILE A 374 -24.10 -6.70 -2.32
N TRP A 375 -23.29 -5.73 -1.91
CA TRP A 375 -23.39 -5.09 -0.60
C TRP A 375 -24.65 -4.24 -0.47
N LYS A 376 -25.10 -3.62 -1.58
CA LYS A 376 -26.33 -2.83 -1.67
C LYS A 376 -27.59 -3.69 -1.48
N ASN A 377 -27.66 -4.89 -2.07
CA ASN A 377 -28.79 -5.82 -1.89
C ASN A 377 -28.84 -6.34 -0.45
N TRP A 378 -27.70 -6.75 0.10
CA TRP A 378 -27.57 -7.21 1.49
C TRP A 378 -27.95 -6.10 2.49
N ARG A 379 -27.57 -4.84 2.24
CA ARG A 379 -27.93 -3.70 3.12
C ARG A 379 -29.36 -3.17 2.95
N ARG A 380 -30.00 -3.35 1.79
CA ARG A 380 -31.33 -2.78 1.50
C ARG A 380 -32.48 -3.76 1.70
N HIS A 381 -32.20 -5.05 1.85
CA HIS A 381 -33.21 -6.11 1.95
C HIS A 381 -34.18 -6.14 0.74
N ASP A 382 -33.70 -5.80 -0.45
CA ASP A 382 -34.52 -5.63 -1.66
C ASP A 382 -33.82 -6.22 -2.91
N SER A 383 -34.61 -6.78 -3.83
CA SER A 383 -34.20 -7.40 -5.10
C SER A 383 -35.11 -7.04 -6.29
N GLU A 384 -35.94 -6.00 -6.20
CA GLU A 384 -37.01 -5.65 -7.16
C GLU A 384 -36.60 -5.50 -8.65
N SER A 385 -35.31 -5.39 -8.96
CA SER A 385 -34.78 -5.29 -10.34
C SER A 385 -34.06 -6.55 -10.86
N LEU A 386 -34.05 -7.64 -10.08
CA LEU A 386 -33.25 -8.83 -10.37
C LEU A 386 -34.12 -10.05 -10.71
N SER A 387 -33.77 -10.76 -11.79
CA SER A 387 -34.47 -11.97 -12.22
C SER A 387 -33.81 -13.21 -11.62
N ALA A 388 -34.55 -13.97 -10.80
CA ALA A 388 -34.07 -15.26 -10.30
C ALA A 388 -33.75 -16.24 -11.45
N ALA A 389 -34.53 -16.23 -12.53
CA ALA A 389 -34.30 -17.11 -13.67
C ALA A 389 -32.97 -16.78 -14.39
N PHE A 390 -32.59 -15.50 -14.45
CA PHE A 390 -31.31 -15.06 -15.02
C PHE A 390 -30.13 -15.69 -14.25
N PHE A 391 -30.10 -15.50 -12.92
CA PHE A 391 -29.02 -16.03 -12.10
C PHE A 391 -28.99 -17.56 -12.07
N LEU A 392 -30.12 -18.24 -12.15
CA LEU A 392 -30.12 -19.70 -12.26
C LEU A 392 -29.54 -20.18 -13.60
N CYS A 393 -29.84 -19.49 -14.72
CA CYS A 393 -29.25 -19.81 -16.02
C CYS A 393 -27.74 -19.61 -16.03
N TRP A 394 -27.24 -18.55 -15.40
CA TRP A 394 -25.80 -18.28 -15.28
C TRP A 394 -25.08 -19.26 -14.36
N ALA A 395 -25.72 -19.68 -13.26
CA ALA A 395 -25.20 -20.77 -12.44
C ALA A 395 -25.10 -22.08 -13.25
N MET A 396 -26.08 -22.40 -14.10
CA MET A 396 -26.00 -23.57 -14.98
C MET A 396 -24.94 -23.42 -16.07
N ALA A 397 -24.73 -22.20 -16.59
CA ALA A 397 -23.75 -21.91 -17.64
C ALA A 397 -22.30 -22.08 -17.17
N GLY A 398 -22.05 -21.86 -15.88
CA GLY A 398 -20.71 -22.04 -15.29
C GLY A 398 -20.20 -23.48 -15.38
N VAL A 399 -21.08 -24.49 -15.42
CA VAL A 399 -20.68 -25.91 -15.55
C VAL A 399 -20.00 -26.20 -16.90
N PRO A 400 -20.66 -26.03 -18.07
CA PRO A 400 -20.01 -26.27 -19.35
C PRO A 400 -18.83 -25.33 -19.60
N LEU A 401 -18.87 -24.08 -19.08
CA LEU A 401 -17.74 -23.15 -19.18
C LEU A 401 -16.52 -23.63 -18.38
N GLY A 402 -16.72 -24.07 -17.14
CA GLY A 402 -15.68 -24.63 -16.27
C GLY A 402 -15.09 -25.91 -16.85
N VAL A 403 -15.95 -26.83 -17.31
CA VAL A 403 -15.51 -28.05 -18.01
C VAL A 403 -14.63 -27.71 -19.22
N TYR A 404 -15.04 -26.74 -20.04
CA TYR A 404 -14.27 -26.30 -21.20
C TYR A 404 -12.92 -25.70 -20.78
N ASN A 405 -12.90 -24.71 -19.88
CA ASN A 405 -11.67 -24.02 -19.48
C ASN A 405 -10.67 -24.96 -18.78
N ILE A 406 -11.15 -25.85 -17.90
CA ILE A 406 -10.31 -26.82 -17.18
C ILE A 406 -9.78 -27.91 -18.12
N SER A 407 -10.61 -28.42 -19.04
CA SER A 407 -10.21 -29.52 -19.92
C SER A 407 -9.25 -29.08 -21.03
N ASN A 408 -9.31 -27.82 -21.46
CA ASN A 408 -8.37 -27.24 -22.42
C ASN A 408 -7.19 -26.51 -21.75
N ASN A 409 -7.04 -26.62 -20.43
CA ASN A 409 -5.93 -26.08 -19.66
C ASN A 409 -5.69 -24.57 -19.84
N PHE A 410 -6.78 -23.80 -19.82
CA PHE A 410 -6.71 -22.33 -19.89
C PHE A 410 -5.97 -21.78 -18.66
N ASN A 411 -5.57 -20.51 -18.65
CA ASN A 411 -4.95 -19.92 -17.46
C ASN A 411 -5.84 -20.04 -16.21
N ILE A 412 -5.22 -20.05 -15.03
CA ILE A 412 -5.91 -20.30 -13.75
C ILE A 412 -7.11 -19.36 -13.55
N ALA A 413 -7.00 -18.10 -13.98
CA ALA A 413 -8.10 -17.13 -13.86
C ALA A 413 -9.35 -17.60 -14.63
N LEU A 414 -9.19 -18.09 -15.86
CA LEU A 414 -10.30 -18.63 -16.65
C LEU A 414 -10.77 -20.01 -16.17
N GLN A 415 -9.92 -20.81 -15.51
CA GLN A 415 -10.36 -22.07 -14.88
C GLN A 415 -11.20 -21.83 -13.63
N VAL A 416 -10.87 -20.81 -12.83
CA VAL A 416 -11.56 -20.51 -11.56
C VAL A 416 -12.81 -19.66 -11.77
N GLN A 417 -12.80 -18.77 -12.79
CA GLN A 417 -13.91 -17.85 -13.08
C GLN A 417 -15.30 -18.52 -13.13
N PRO A 418 -15.50 -19.68 -13.80
CA PRO A 418 -16.83 -20.30 -13.89
C PRO A 418 -17.35 -20.78 -12.54
N ASN A 419 -16.47 -21.21 -11.65
CA ASN A 419 -16.81 -21.61 -10.28
C ASN A 419 -17.23 -20.40 -9.43
N ILE A 420 -16.55 -19.26 -9.60
CA ILE A 420 -16.96 -17.99 -8.99
C ILE A 420 -18.33 -17.55 -9.54
N LEU A 421 -18.55 -17.68 -10.85
CA LEU A 421 -19.82 -17.36 -11.50
C LEU A 421 -20.96 -18.22 -10.94
N ILE A 422 -20.76 -19.54 -10.77
CA ILE A 422 -21.74 -20.45 -10.15
C ILE A 422 -22.09 -19.96 -8.74
N PHE A 423 -21.08 -19.71 -7.91
CA PHE A 423 -21.28 -19.31 -6.52
C PHE A 423 -22.03 -17.97 -6.41
N LEU A 424 -21.55 -16.93 -7.09
CA LEU A 424 -22.15 -15.59 -7.04
C LEU A 424 -23.57 -15.59 -7.62
N SER A 425 -23.81 -16.39 -8.67
CA SER A 425 -25.14 -16.52 -9.27
C SER A 425 -26.10 -17.25 -8.33
N LEU A 426 -25.70 -18.35 -7.69
CA LEU A 426 -26.54 -19.04 -6.70
C LEU A 426 -26.79 -18.19 -5.44
N TRP A 427 -25.80 -17.40 -5.03
CA TRP A 427 -25.95 -16.44 -3.94
C TRP A 427 -26.99 -15.36 -4.27
N THR A 428 -26.89 -14.77 -5.46
CA THR A 428 -27.82 -13.72 -5.90
C THR A 428 -29.21 -14.29 -6.17
N TRP A 429 -29.30 -15.51 -6.72
CA TRP A 429 -30.55 -16.26 -6.83
C TRP A 429 -31.21 -16.46 -5.46
N SER A 430 -30.42 -16.85 -4.45
CA SER A 430 -30.89 -17.02 -3.07
C SER A 430 -31.43 -15.72 -2.48
N GLN A 431 -30.80 -14.57 -2.79
CA GLN A 431 -31.31 -13.25 -2.44
C GLN A 431 -32.63 -12.92 -3.16
N CYS A 432 -32.76 -13.23 -4.45
CA CYS A 432 -34.02 -13.05 -5.18
C CYS A 432 -35.16 -13.91 -4.58
N MET A 433 -34.88 -15.16 -4.20
CA MET A 433 -35.87 -16.03 -3.57
C MET A 433 -36.22 -15.59 -2.14
N TYR A 434 -35.25 -15.05 -1.41
CA TYR A 434 -35.45 -14.55 -0.04
C TYR A 434 -36.24 -13.24 -0.02
N TYR A 435 -35.76 -12.21 -0.73
CA TYR A 435 -36.36 -10.88 -0.71
C TYR A 435 -37.60 -10.78 -1.62
N GLY A 436 -37.50 -11.22 -2.88
CA GLY A 436 -38.60 -11.15 -3.85
C GLY A 436 -39.60 -12.30 -3.72
N GLY A 437 -39.11 -13.54 -3.60
CA GLY A 437 -39.95 -14.74 -3.48
C GLY A 437 -40.56 -14.94 -2.09
N LYS A 438 -40.05 -14.24 -1.06
CA LYS A 438 -40.42 -14.39 0.36
C LYS A 438 -40.22 -15.82 0.90
N TRP A 439 -39.26 -16.57 0.36
CA TRP A 439 -38.93 -17.91 0.86
C TRP A 439 -38.10 -17.80 2.14
N SER A 440 -38.27 -18.74 3.08
CA SER A 440 -37.49 -18.75 4.31
C SER A 440 -36.08 -19.30 4.08
N LEU A 441 -35.09 -18.84 4.86
CA LEU A 441 -33.71 -19.35 4.79
C LEU A 441 -33.64 -20.88 4.99
N LYS A 442 -34.54 -21.45 5.79
CA LYS A 442 -34.65 -22.90 6.01
C LYS A 442 -35.02 -23.69 4.75
N LYS A 443 -35.67 -23.05 3.77
CA LYS A 443 -35.98 -23.64 2.46
C LYS A 443 -34.88 -23.35 1.44
N ILE A 444 -34.33 -22.14 1.46
CA ILE A 444 -33.37 -21.67 0.45
C ILE A 444 -31.99 -22.32 0.64
N ALA A 445 -31.45 -22.31 1.87
CA ALA A 445 -30.11 -22.80 2.14
C ALA A 445 -29.89 -24.27 1.71
N PRO A 446 -30.74 -25.25 2.10
CA PRO A 446 -30.54 -26.62 1.66
C PRO A 446 -30.72 -26.77 0.14
N LEU A 447 -31.64 -26.01 -0.47
CA LEU A 447 -31.86 -26.09 -1.91
C LEU A 447 -30.68 -25.51 -2.72
N ALA A 448 -30.12 -24.37 -2.31
CA ALA A 448 -28.95 -23.78 -2.94
C ALA A 448 -27.71 -24.69 -2.81
N ILE A 449 -27.54 -25.35 -1.65
CA ILE A 449 -26.48 -26.34 -1.43
C ILE A 449 -26.66 -27.55 -2.35
N VAL A 450 -27.88 -28.08 -2.45
CA VAL A 450 -28.18 -29.22 -3.34
C VAL A 450 -27.93 -28.86 -4.80
N ILE A 451 -28.38 -27.68 -5.25
CA ILE A 451 -28.12 -27.21 -6.62
C ILE A 451 -26.61 -27.06 -6.85
N GLY A 452 -25.88 -26.41 -5.93
CA GLY A 452 -24.43 -26.26 -6.03
C GLY A 452 -23.68 -27.59 -6.07
N ALA A 453 -24.07 -28.56 -5.24
CA ALA A 453 -23.48 -29.90 -5.22
C ALA A 453 -23.75 -30.68 -6.51
N VAL A 454 -24.96 -30.58 -7.07
CA VAL A 454 -25.31 -31.19 -8.35
C VAL A 454 -24.51 -30.58 -9.50
N LEU A 455 -24.39 -29.25 -9.54
CA LEU A 455 -23.64 -28.53 -10.58
C LEU A 455 -22.14 -28.85 -10.50
N GLY A 456 -21.53 -28.78 -9.30
CA GLY A 456 -20.12 -29.11 -9.11
C GLY A 456 -19.80 -30.59 -9.35
N GLY A 457 -20.72 -31.49 -8.99
CA GLY A 457 -20.62 -32.92 -9.31
C GLY A 457 -20.69 -33.20 -10.80
N ALA A 458 -21.59 -32.52 -11.52
CA ALA A 458 -21.70 -32.61 -12.97
C ALA A 458 -20.45 -32.07 -13.68
N GLU A 459 -19.94 -30.91 -13.27
CA GLU A 459 -18.68 -30.35 -13.77
C GLU A 459 -17.52 -31.33 -13.58
N THR A 460 -17.34 -31.82 -12.35
CA THR A 460 -16.27 -32.77 -12.01
C THR A 460 -16.35 -34.02 -12.87
N GLY A 461 -17.53 -34.64 -12.97
CA GLY A 461 -17.75 -35.84 -13.78
C GLY A 461 -17.44 -35.61 -15.26
N LEU A 462 -17.87 -34.46 -15.80
CA LEU A 462 -17.64 -34.09 -17.21
C LEU A 462 -16.16 -33.77 -17.48
N VAL A 463 -15.44 -33.10 -16.57
CA VAL A 463 -13.98 -32.87 -16.69
C VAL A 463 -13.23 -34.20 -16.80
N PHE A 464 -13.53 -35.17 -15.93
CA PHE A 464 -12.90 -36.50 -16.02
C PHE A 464 -13.24 -37.22 -17.32
N ALA A 465 -14.51 -37.18 -17.75
CA ALA A 465 -14.94 -37.79 -19.01
C ALA A 465 -14.25 -37.15 -20.23
N LEU A 466 -14.14 -35.82 -20.28
CA LEU A 466 -13.49 -35.11 -21.38
C LEU A 466 -11.98 -35.33 -21.39
N ARG A 467 -11.30 -35.39 -20.24
CA ARG A 467 -9.88 -35.77 -20.16
C ARG A 467 -9.61 -37.17 -20.70
N VAL A 468 -10.58 -38.09 -20.57
CA VAL A 468 -10.50 -39.43 -21.20
C VAL A 468 -10.71 -39.33 -22.72
N ALA A 469 -11.65 -38.51 -23.19
CA ALA A 469 -11.90 -38.30 -24.62
C ALA A 469 -10.69 -37.65 -25.32
N PHE A 470 -10.04 -36.67 -24.69
CA PHE A 470 -8.81 -36.04 -25.17
C PHE A 470 -7.64 -37.03 -25.28
N ARG A 471 -7.47 -37.90 -24.28
CA ARG A 471 -6.47 -39.00 -24.35
C ARG A 471 -6.73 -39.99 -25.50
N ARG A 472 -7.96 -40.03 -26.02
CA ARG A 472 -8.36 -40.83 -27.20
C ARG A 472 -8.39 -40.03 -28.50
N GLY A 473 -7.93 -38.77 -28.49
CA GLY A 473 -7.85 -37.91 -29.67
C GLY A 473 -9.18 -37.29 -30.12
N HIS A 474 -10.23 -37.29 -29.28
CA HIS A 474 -11.54 -36.73 -29.63
C HIS A 474 -11.72 -35.31 -29.06
N ASN A 475 -11.71 -34.29 -29.92
CA ASN A 475 -11.84 -32.89 -29.53
C ASN A 475 -13.29 -32.35 -29.55
N TRP A 476 -14.22 -33.03 -30.24
CA TRP A 476 -15.62 -32.60 -30.37
C TRP A 476 -16.40 -32.42 -29.04
N PRO A 477 -16.14 -33.19 -27.95
CA PRO A 477 -16.85 -32.99 -26.68
C PRO A 477 -16.52 -31.64 -26.02
N SER A 478 -15.28 -31.17 -26.19
CA SER A 478 -14.84 -29.85 -25.73
C SER A 478 -15.57 -28.74 -26.48
N THR A 479 -15.71 -28.87 -27.81
CA THR A 479 -16.49 -27.94 -28.64
C THR A 479 -17.95 -27.89 -28.22
N LEU A 480 -18.55 -29.02 -27.85
CA LEU A 480 -19.93 -29.05 -27.34
C LEU A 480 -20.08 -28.26 -26.02
N MET A 481 -19.11 -28.37 -25.11
CA MET A 481 -19.13 -27.60 -23.85
C MET A 481 -19.02 -26.09 -24.10
N ALA A 482 -18.16 -25.67 -25.03
CA ALA A 482 -18.07 -24.27 -25.46
C ALA A 482 -19.41 -23.73 -25.98
N ILE A 483 -20.09 -24.50 -26.85
CA ILE A 483 -21.39 -24.11 -27.42
C ILE A 483 -22.46 -24.02 -26.33
N LEU A 484 -22.55 -25.01 -25.44
CA LEU A 484 -23.54 -25.03 -24.37
C LEU A 484 -23.37 -23.86 -23.40
N SER A 485 -22.12 -23.51 -23.08
CA SER A 485 -21.81 -22.33 -22.27
C SER A 485 -22.31 -21.04 -22.92
N ALA A 486 -21.94 -20.79 -24.18
CA ALA A 486 -22.35 -19.58 -24.90
C ALA A 486 -23.88 -19.45 -24.98
N VAL A 487 -24.59 -20.55 -25.24
CA VAL A 487 -26.06 -20.57 -25.31
C VAL A 487 -26.70 -20.24 -23.96
N LEU A 488 -26.22 -20.82 -22.86
CA LEU A 488 -26.79 -20.60 -21.52
C LEU A 488 -26.52 -19.19 -20.99
N LEU A 489 -25.33 -18.64 -21.24
CA LEU A 489 -24.98 -17.25 -20.91
C LEU A 489 -25.89 -16.28 -21.67
N ALA A 490 -26.02 -16.46 -22.99
CA ALA A 490 -26.89 -15.66 -23.84
C ALA A 490 -28.37 -15.75 -23.44
N ALA A 491 -28.86 -16.95 -23.12
CA ALA A 491 -30.25 -17.17 -22.71
C ALA A 491 -30.61 -16.40 -21.42
N GLY A 492 -29.66 -16.31 -20.48
CA GLY A 492 -29.81 -15.47 -19.28
C GLY A 492 -30.05 -14.01 -19.66
N VAL A 493 -29.12 -13.42 -20.43
CA VAL A 493 -29.17 -11.99 -20.77
C VAL A 493 -30.36 -11.64 -21.66
N LEU A 494 -30.77 -12.54 -22.55
CA LEU A 494 -31.90 -12.34 -23.48
C LEU A 494 -33.22 -12.06 -22.74
N ARG A 495 -33.36 -12.52 -21.49
CA ARG A 495 -34.54 -12.22 -20.68
C ARG A 495 -34.73 -10.71 -20.46
N HIS A 496 -33.65 -9.96 -20.27
CA HIS A 496 -33.71 -8.52 -20.07
C HIS A 496 -34.19 -7.79 -21.33
N TYR A 497 -33.81 -8.27 -22.52
CA TYR A 497 -34.35 -7.77 -23.78
C TYR A 497 -35.87 -8.00 -23.87
N VAL A 498 -36.34 -9.19 -23.49
CA VAL A 498 -37.77 -9.51 -23.47
C VAL A 498 -38.53 -8.62 -22.48
N ASP A 499 -37.98 -8.39 -21.29
CA ASP A 499 -38.62 -7.58 -20.27
C ASP A 499 -38.69 -6.11 -20.69
N MET A 500 -37.60 -5.52 -21.22
CA MET A 500 -37.61 -4.16 -21.77
C MET A 500 -38.58 -4.01 -22.96
N PHE A 501 -38.69 -5.05 -23.80
CA PHE A 501 -39.63 -5.05 -24.92
C PHE A 501 -41.10 -5.08 -24.44
N ARG A 502 -41.40 -5.87 -23.41
CA ARG A 502 -42.74 -5.98 -22.81
C ARG A 502 -43.14 -4.71 -22.05
N THR A 503 -42.25 -4.17 -21.22
CA THR A 503 -42.54 -3.00 -20.38
C THR A 503 -42.40 -1.67 -21.11
N ARG A 504 -41.76 -1.67 -22.29
CA ARG A 504 -41.41 -0.45 -23.06
C ARG A 504 -40.65 0.57 -22.19
N SER A 505 -39.81 0.08 -21.30
CA SER A 505 -38.98 0.85 -20.36
C SER A 505 -37.59 0.22 -20.23
N ASP A 506 -36.70 0.81 -19.42
CA ASP A 506 -35.40 0.23 -19.08
C ASP A 506 -35.49 -0.97 -18.11
N ALA A 507 -36.71 -1.44 -17.82
CA ALA A 507 -37.02 -2.61 -16.99
C ALA A 507 -36.31 -2.64 -15.63
N GLY A 508 -35.90 -1.46 -15.11
CA GLY A 508 -35.18 -1.35 -13.84
C GLY A 508 -33.73 -1.88 -13.86
N LEU A 509 -33.19 -2.26 -15.03
CA LEU A 509 -31.85 -2.81 -15.12
C LEU A 509 -30.78 -1.75 -14.80
N SER A 510 -29.76 -2.13 -14.02
CA SER A 510 -28.66 -1.22 -13.68
C SER A 510 -27.64 -1.15 -14.82
N LEU A 511 -27.42 0.04 -15.39
CA LEU A 511 -26.35 0.27 -16.37
C LEU A 511 -24.97 -0.11 -15.81
N LYS A 512 -24.75 0.11 -14.50
CA LYS A 512 -23.49 -0.25 -13.83
C LYS A 512 -23.29 -1.77 -13.75
N PHE A 513 -24.38 -2.52 -13.59
CA PHE A 513 -24.35 -3.98 -13.61
C PHE A 513 -24.02 -4.49 -15.01
N ALA A 514 -24.70 -3.98 -16.04
CA ALA A 514 -24.40 -4.33 -17.43
C ALA A 514 -22.96 -3.98 -17.84
N LEU A 515 -22.42 -2.85 -17.37
CA LEU A 515 -21.04 -2.44 -17.64
C LEU A 515 -20.01 -3.29 -16.87
N LEU A 516 -20.33 -3.73 -15.66
CA LEU A 516 -19.48 -4.63 -14.89
C LEU A 516 -19.37 -5.99 -15.59
N ASP A 517 -20.49 -6.58 -16.01
CA ASP A 517 -20.50 -7.88 -16.69
C ASP A 517 -19.79 -7.80 -18.05
N ALA A 518 -20.08 -6.77 -18.85
CA ALA A 518 -19.35 -6.52 -20.11
C ALA A 518 -17.84 -6.33 -19.90
N SER A 519 -17.42 -5.72 -18.79
CA SER A 519 -15.99 -5.59 -18.46
C SER A 519 -15.34 -6.93 -18.10
N GLY A 520 -16.11 -7.84 -17.48
CA GLY A 520 -15.71 -9.22 -17.24
C GLY A 520 -15.46 -9.97 -18.56
N ASP A 521 -16.32 -9.76 -19.56
CA ASP A 521 -16.14 -10.36 -20.89
C ASP A 521 -14.89 -9.83 -21.60
N VAL A 522 -14.64 -8.52 -21.55
CA VAL A 522 -13.41 -7.89 -22.10
C VAL A 522 -12.17 -8.47 -21.42
N ALA A 523 -12.18 -8.57 -20.10
CA ALA A 523 -11.07 -9.16 -19.35
C ALA A 523 -10.85 -10.64 -19.72
N SER A 524 -11.93 -11.38 -19.94
CA SER A 524 -11.87 -12.79 -20.36
C SER A 524 -11.31 -12.95 -21.77
N ILE A 525 -11.71 -12.08 -22.71
CA ILE A 525 -11.17 -12.02 -24.08
C ILE A 525 -9.68 -11.71 -24.06
N LEU A 526 -9.25 -10.69 -23.30
CA LEU A 526 -7.83 -10.36 -23.13
C LEU A 526 -7.06 -11.55 -22.53
N SER A 527 -7.64 -12.19 -21.52
CA SER A 527 -7.07 -13.38 -20.89
C SER A 527 -6.91 -14.55 -21.86
N VAL A 528 -7.81 -14.71 -22.84
CA VAL A 528 -7.67 -15.69 -23.94
C VAL A 528 -6.59 -15.26 -24.95
N ILE A 529 -6.46 -13.97 -25.25
CA ILE A 529 -5.45 -13.43 -26.19
C ILE A 529 -4.03 -13.64 -25.66
N PHE A 530 -3.81 -13.45 -24.36
CA PHE A 530 -2.49 -13.58 -23.73
C PHE A 530 -2.15 -15.01 -23.27
N GLN A 531 -2.93 -16.01 -23.67
CA GLN A 531 -2.53 -17.41 -23.45
C GLN A 531 -1.35 -17.81 -24.34
N SER A 532 -0.61 -18.83 -23.91
CA SER A 532 0.44 -19.46 -24.71
C SER A 532 -0.06 -20.02 -26.05
N SER A 533 -1.36 -20.31 -26.16
CA SER A 533 -2.04 -20.70 -27.40
C SER A 533 -3.39 -20.02 -27.51
N LEU A 534 -3.66 -19.35 -28.63
CA LEU A 534 -4.92 -18.63 -28.84
C LEU A 534 -6.09 -19.60 -29.07
N SER A 535 -7.13 -19.51 -28.24
CA SER A 535 -8.36 -20.29 -28.41
C SER A 535 -9.47 -19.49 -29.10
N VAL A 536 -9.75 -19.82 -30.36
CA VAL A 536 -10.83 -19.21 -31.14
C VAL A 536 -12.20 -19.43 -30.48
N LEU A 537 -12.47 -20.65 -30.03
CA LEU A 537 -13.72 -20.97 -29.33
C LEU A 537 -13.84 -20.19 -28.02
N GLY A 538 -12.73 -19.96 -27.30
CA GLY A 538 -12.70 -19.07 -26.13
C GLY A 538 -13.08 -17.64 -26.47
N LEU A 539 -12.53 -17.09 -27.57
CA LEU A 539 -12.91 -15.76 -28.06
C LEU A 539 -14.39 -15.67 -28.45
N VAL A 540 -14.95 -16.74 -29.02
CA VAL A 540 -16.37 -16.77 -29.42
C VAL A 540 -17.30 -16.78 -28.21
N ILE A 541 -17.00 -17.54 -27.15
CA ILE A 541 -17.85 -17.60 -25.94
C ILE A 541 -17.96 -16.21 -25.31
N TYR A 542 -16.83 -15.61 -24.93
CA TYR A 542 -16.79 -14.32 -24.24
C TYR A 542 -17.15 -13.16 -25.18
N GLY A 543 -16.79 -13.24 -26.46
CA GLY A 543 -17.17 -12.26 -27.47
C GLY A 543 -18.67 -12.20 -27.74
N THR A 544 -19.35 -13.34 -27.72
CA THR A 544 -20.81 -13.40 -27.90
C THR A 544 -21.51 -12.70 -26.73
N GLU A 545 -21.09 -12.97 -25.49
CA GLU A 545 -21.67 -12.35 -24.30
C GLU A 545 -21.47 -10.82 -24.30
N LEU A 546 -20.24 -10.38 -24.60
CA LEU A 546 -19.91 -8.96 -24.69
C LEU A 546 -20.81 -8.21 -25.68
N VAL A 547 -21.01 -8.78 -26.87
CA VAL A 547 -21.87 -8.18 -27.90
C VAL A 547 -23.31 -8.05 -27.41
N ILE A 548 -23.84 -9.06 -26.72
CA ILE A 548 -25.20 -9.05 -26.19
C ILE A 548 -25.34 -7.99 -25.09
N TRP A 549 -24.34 -7.84 -24.21
CA TRP A 549 -24.34 -6.79 -23.19
C TRP A 549 -24.25 -5.38 -23.78
N LEU A 550 -23.39 -5.17 -24.78
CA LEU A 550 -23.27 -3.88 -25.46
C LEU A 550 -24.60 -3.49 -26.14
N GLY A 551 -25.26 -4.44 -26.81
CA GLY A 551 -26.59 -4.20 -27.39
C GLY A 551 -27.64 -3.83 -26.33
N LEU A 552 -27.58 -4.44 -25.15
CA LEU A 552 -28.52 -4.22 -24.05
C LEU A 552 -28.34 -2.82 -23.47
N MET A 553 -27.08 -2.41 -23.29
CA MET A 553 -26.71 -1.08 -22.83
C MET A 553 -27.19 0.01 -23.78
N VAL A 554 -27.09 -0.20 -25.11
CA VAL A 554 -27.62 0.75 -26.11
C VAL A 554 -29.12 0.94 -25.95
N ILE A 555 -29.89 -0.14 -25.81
CA ILE A 555 -31.34 -0.08 -25.62
C ILE A 555 -31.70 0.60 -24.29
N LEU A 556 -30.93 0.32 -23.24
CA LEU A 556 -31.13 0.92 -21.92
C LEU A 556 -30.86 2.42 -21.91
N LEU A 557 -29.79 2.85 -22.57
CA LEU A 557 -29.48 4.27 -22.76
C LEU A 557 -30.54 4.98 -23.60
N TYR A 558 -31.07 4.31 -24.63
CA TYR A 558 -32.18 4.83 -25.43
C TYR A 558 -33.42 5.10 -24.57
N PHE A 559 -33.89 4.14 -23.76
CA PHE A 559 -35.07 4.35 -22.91
C PHE A 559 -34.86 5.46 -21.87
N ARG A 560 -33.67 5.56 -21.27
CA ARG A 560 -33.34 6.63 -20.32
C ARG A 560 -33.24 8.01 -20.98
N ALA A 561 -32.70 8.09 -22.19
CA ALA A 561 -32.67 9.31 -22.97
C ALA A 561 -34.10 9.74 -23.39
N ALA A 562 -34.93 8.80 -23.82
CA ALA A 562 -36.34 9.06 -24.15
C ALA A 562 -37.14 9.54 -22.92
N GLN A 563 -36.89 9.00 -21.73
CA GLN A 563 -37.49 9.48 -20.48
C GLN A 563 -37.03 10.90 -20.11
N ARG A 564 -35.74 11.21 -20.26
CA ARG A 564 -35.20 12.57 -20.04
C ARG A 564 -35.80 13.61 -20.99
N MET A 565 -36.03 13.24 -22.24
CA MET A 565 -36.63 14.16 -23.23
C MET A 565 -38.14 14.41 -22.97
N LYS A 566 -38.86 13.44 -22.40
CA LYS A 566 -40.28 13.58 -22.01
C LYS A 566 -40.54 14.53 -20.83
N GLY A 567 -39.49 14.98 -20.12
CA GLY A 567 -39.59 15.95 -19.01
C GLY A 567 -39.80 17.42 -19.41
N ARG A 568 -39.99 17.72 -20.71
CA ARG A 568 -40.35 19.05 -21.21
C ARG A 568 -41.68 18.96 -22.00
N ASN A 569 -42.77 19.39 -21.35
CA ASN A 569 -44.09 19.74 -21.91
C ASN A 569 -44.45 19.16 -23.30
N ILE A 570 -45.04 17.96 -23.35
CA ILE A 570 -46.06 17.58 -24.35
C ILE A 570 -47.04 16.60 -23.68
N GLN A 571 -48.30 16.99 -23.62
CA GLN A 571 -49.44 16.12 -23.29
C GLN A 571 -49.69 15.20 -24.49
N VAL A 572 -49.66 13.87 -24.31
CA VAL A 572 -50.09 12.92 -25.34
C VAL A 572 -51.30 12.16 -24.81
N ASP A 573 -52.47 12.64 -25.21
CA ASP A 573 -53.70 11.87 -25.18
C ASP A 573 -53.70 10.85 -26.32
N SER A 574 -53.97 9.59 -25.98
CA SER A 574 -54.42 8.51 -26.88
C SER A 574 -53.42 7.84 -27.87
N PRO A 575 -53.67 6.56 -28.21
CA PRO A 575 -52.73 5.66 -28.87
C PRO A 575 -52.84 5.71 -30.40
N SER A 576 -52.37 6.77 -31.03
CA SER A 576 -52.22 6.81 -32.48
C SER A 576 -51.28 7.94 -32.88
N ASP A 577 -49.98 7.67 -32.90
CA ASP A 577 -49.06 8.34 -33.83
C ASP A 577 -47.78 7.52 -33.98
N THR A 578 -47.71 6.86 -35.13
CA THR A 578 -46.68 5.94 -35.58
C THR A 578 -45.51 6.69 -36.21
N LEU A 579 -44.32 6.59 -35.61
CA LEU A 579 -43.04 6.70 -36.32
C LEU A 579 -42.63 5.29 -36.75
N SER A 580 -42.64 5.07 -38.07
CA SER A 580 -42.39 3.81 -38.74
C SER A 580 -40.92 3.37 -38.61
N PHE A 581 -40.62 2.56 -37.61
CA PHE A 581 -39.51 1.61 -37.68
C PHE A 581 -40.09 0.21 -37.53
N SER A 582 -39.94 -0.62 -38.58
CA SER A 582 -40.52 -1.96 -38.55
C SER A 582 -39.91 -2.75 -37.38
N PRO A 583 -40.73 -3.44 -36.56
CA PRO A 583 -40.23 -4.26 -35.45
C PRO A 583 -39.32 -5.42 -35.90
N ILE A 584 -39.22 -5.67 -37.21
CA ILE A 584 -38.35 -6.68 -37.82
C ILE A 584 -36.89 -6.18 -37.91
N SER A 585 -36.64 -4.87 -38.02
CA SER A 585 -35.30 -4.32 -38.26
C SER A 585 -34.37 -4.33 -37.03
N ILE A 586 -34.92 -4.39 -35.82
CA ILE A 586 -34.14 -4.44 -34.56
C ILE A 586 -33.65 -5.87 -34.24
N MET A 587 -34.29 -6.90 -34.83
CA MET A 587 -33.93 -8.31 -34.64
C MET A 587 -32.73 -8.76 -35.50
N TYR A 588 -32.39 -8.04 -36.57
CA TYR A 588 -31.30 -8.42 -37.48
C TYR A 588 -29.90 -8.02 -36.97
N ILE A 589 -29.80 -7.01 -36.09
CA ILE A 589 -28.51 -6.51 -35.60
C ILE A 589 -27.78 -7.54 -34.71
N PRO A 590 -28.46 -8.28 -33.81
CA PRO A 590 -27.82 -9.36 -33.04
C PRO A 590 -27.48 -10.59 -33.88
N CYS A 591 -28.31 -10.93 -34.89
CA CYS A 591 -28.08 -12.09 -35.76
C CYS A 591 -26.88 -11.90 -36.73
N LEU A 592 -26.60 -10.66 -37.14
CA LEU A 592 -25.48 -10.37 -38.04
C LEU A 592 -24.11 -10.44 -37.34
N ILE A 593 -24.06 -10.08 -36.05
CA ILE A 593 -22.81 -10.05 -35.28
C ILE A 593 -22.44 -11.44 -34.76
N GLY A 594 -23.43 -12.29 -34.43
CA GLY A 594 -23.18 -13.70 -34.08
C GLY A 594 -22.67 -14.56 -35.23
N ALA A 595 -22.96 -14.22 -36.48
CA ALA A 595 -22.50 -14.97 -37.66
C ALA A 595 -21.02 -14.70 -38.04
N LEU A 596 -20.47 -13.53 -37.66
CA LEU A 596 -19.09 -13.15 -37.96
C LEU A 596 -18.06 -13.87 -37.06
N ALA A 597 -18.46 -14.30 -35.86
CA ALA A 597 -17.58 -14.98 -34.91
C ALA A 597 -17.22 -16.44 -35.30
N LEU A 598 -17.96 -17.06 -36.23
CA LEU A 598 -17.77 -18.45 -36.66
C LEU A 598 -16.64 -18.67 -37.69
N SER A 599 -16.00 -17.60 -38.19
CA SER A 599 -15.13 -17.68 -39.38
C SER A 599 -13.62 -17.77 -39.12
N VAL A 600 -13.16 -17.78 -37.86
CA VAL A 600 -11.72 -17.65 -37.54
C VAL A 600 -11.15 -18.92 -36.90
N CYS A 601 -11.55 -20.11 -37.35
CA CYS A 601 -10.92 -21.38 -36.93
C CYS A 601 -10.01 -21.93 -38.04
N ALA A 602 -8.81 -21.37 -38.21
CA ALA A 602 -7.73 -22.02 -38.96
C ALA A 602 -6.37 -21.46 -38.56
N PHE A 603 -5.38 -22.35 -38.41
CA PHE A 603 -3.93 -22.17 -38.20
C PHE A 603 -3.41 -22.24 -36.74
N THR A 604 -2.63 -23.29 -36.48
CA THR A 604 -1.79 -23.54 -35.29
C THR A 604 -0.46 -24.09 -35.79
N ASP A 605 0.68 -23.65 -35.22
CA ASP A 605 1.93 -24.44 -35.15
C ASP A 605 2.77 -24.01 -33.91
N PRO A 606 3.56 -24.90 -33.28
CA PRO A 606 4.18 -24.69 -31.95
C PRO A 606 5.72 -24.51 -31.98
N ILE A 607 6.31 -23.88 -30.96
CA ILE A 607 7.78 -23.87 -30.73
C ILE A 607 8.11 -24.24 -29.27
N GLU A 608 9.04 -25.18 -29.14
CA GLU A 608 9.58 -25.82 -27.92
C GLU A 608 10.55 -24.94 -27.11
N SER A 609 10.72 -25.28 -25.82
CA SER A 609 11.66 -24.69 -24.87
C SER A 609 12.95 -25.51 -24.72
N ALA A 610 14.08 -24.83 -24.45
CA ALA A 610 15.36 -25.47 -24.10
C ALA A 610 16.02 -24.78 -22.90
N LEU A 611 16.49 -25.59 -21.94
CA LEU A 611 17.22 -25.24 -20.71
C LEU A 611 18.75 -25.16 -20.94
N SER A 612 19.51 -24.47 -20.08
CA SER A 612 20.99 -24.54 -20.08
C SER A 612 21.67 -24.45 -18.67
N PRO A 613 22.88 -25.05 -18.47
CA PRO A 613 23.56 -25.29 -17.18
C PRO A 613 24.88 -24.48 -16.92
N ARG A 614 25.32 -24.37 -15.64
CA ARG A 614 26.54 -23.67 -15.11
C ARG A 614 27.84 -24.52 -15.02
N ARG A 615 29.06 -23.92 -15.10
CA ARG A 615 30.26 -24.08 -14.17
C ARG A 615 31.65 -23.53 -14.65
N ALA A 616 32.47 -23.12 -13.66
CA ALA A 616 33.96 -23.02 -13.53
C ALA A 616 34.67 -21.66 -13.81
N GLY A 617 35.46 -21.12 -12.86
CA GLY A 617 36.18 -19.83 -12.96
C GLY A 617 37.70 -19.91 -12.73
N VAL A 618 38.46 -19.04 -13.40
CA VAL A 618 39.94 -18.89 -13.40
C VAL A 618 40.39 -17.88 -12.33
N ASP A 619 41.55 -18.11 -11.69
CA ASP A 619 42.15 -17.21 -10.68
C ASP A 619 42.77 -15.95 -11.34
N LEU A 620 42.06 -14.82 -11.23
CA LEU A 620 42.41 -13.54 -11.85
C LEU A 620 43.50 -12.76 -11.10
N GLU A 621 43.79 -13.09 -9.84
CA GLU A 621 44.76 -12.35 -9.00
C GLU A 621 46.18 -12.36 -9.58
N LYS A 622 46.51 -13.40 -10.35
CA LYS A 622 47.81 -13.58 -11.01
C LYS A 622 48.11 -12.52 -12.08
N PHE A 623 47.09 -11.81 -12.55
CA PHE A 623 47.18 -10.84 -13.62
C PHE A 623 46.96 -9.39 -13.17
N ARG A 624 46.84 -9.13 -11.85
CA ARG A 624 46.61 -7.77 -11.33
C ARG A 624 47.74 -6.81 -11.69
N LEU A 625 47.38 -5.63 -12.19
CA LEU A 625 48.32 -4.53 -12.45
C LEU A 625 48.71 -3.82 -11.14
N THR A 626 49.99 -3.44 -11.01
CA THR A 626 50.48 -2.67 -9.85
C THR A 626 50.41 -1.17 -10.15
N PRO A 627 49.88 -0.32 -9.24
CA PRO A 627 49.83 1.12 -9.47
C PRO A 627 51.23 1.75 -9.45
N ASN A 628 51.55 2.57 -10.45
CA ASN A 628 52.76 3.39 -10.52
C ASN A 628 52.35 4.88 -10.51
N ALA A 629 51.97 5.43 -9.36
CA ALA A 629 51.58 6.83 -9.24
C ALA A 629 52.29 7.52 -8.08
N GLU A 630 52.83 8.72 -8.32
CA GLU A 630 53.37 9.60 -7.29
C GLU A 630 52.45 10.81 -7.12
N TYR A 631 52.02 11.03 -5.87
CA TYR A 631 51.25 12.21 -5.47
C TYR A 631 52.19 13.23 -4.81
N VAL A 632 52.14 14.49 -5.27
CA VAL A 632 52.99 15.56 -4.76
C VAL A 632 52.13 16.71 -4.26
N GLU A 633 52.21 17.00 -2.96
CA GLU A 633 51.67 18.25 -2.39
C GLU A 633 52.52 19.43 -2.83
N PHE A 634 51.92 20.42 -3.49
CA PHE A 634 52.63 21.52 -4.12
C PHE A 634 52.76 22.73 -3.19
N ASN A 635 53.87 22.86 -2.46
CA ASN A 635 54.12 23.94 -1.49
C ASN A 635 55.03 25.08 -1.99
N GLN A 636 55.31 25.19 -3.29
CA GLN A 636 56.05 26.31 -3.87
C GLN A 636 55.28 26.91 -5.05
N GLN A 637 54.87 28.18 -4.96
CA GLN A 637 54.33 28.93 -6.08
C GLN A 637 55.36 28.95 -7.22
N ILE A 638 55.12 28.25 -8.34
CA ILE A 638 55.87 28.50 -9.57
C ILE A 638 55.41 29.86 -10.08
N PRO A 639 56.28 30.88 -10.13
CA PRO A 639 55.97 32.06 -10.91
C PRO A 639 56.05 31.64 -12.37
N VAL A 640 54.90 31.56 -13.04
CA VAL A 640 54.88 31.52 -14.51
C VAL A 640 55.74 32.69 -14.98
N SER A 641 56.85 32.39 -15.64
CA SER A 641 57.84 33.39 -16.03
C SER A 641 57.15 34.50 -16.81
N THR A 642 57.30 35.71 -16.31
CA THR A 642 56.81 36.97 -16.88
C THR A 642 57.18 37.11 -18.35
N MET A 643 56.22 36.88 -19.24
CA MET A 643 56.21 37.45 -20.59
C MET A 643 54.92 38.25 -20.78
N ASN A 644 55.10 39.56 -20.70
CA ASN A 644 54.25 40.65 -21.16
C ASN A 644 52.76 40.63 -20.81
N ALA A 645 52.46 41.50 -19.84
CA ALA A 645 51.16 42.14 -19.66
C ALA A 645 50.58 42.64 -20.99
N GLY A 646 49.45 42.06 -21.39
CA GLY A 646 48.67 42.54 -22.52
C GLY A 646 47.98 41.40 -23.26
N LEU A 647 46.74 41.12 -22.85
CA LEU A 647 45.77 40.19 -23.47
C LEU A 647 46.05 38.70 -23.22
N ILE A 648 45.19 38.06 -22.39
CA ILE A 648 44.40 36.85 -22.68
C ILE A 648 43.79 36.38 -21.34
N LYS A 649 42.46 36.10 -21.32
CA LYS A 649 41.84 35.21 -20.33
C LYS A 649 42.50 33.82 -20.53
N GLN A 650 43.52 33.47 -19.74
CA GLN A 650 44.07 32.11 -19.81
C GLN A 650 43.00 31.13 -19.31
N SER A 651 42.74 30.09 -20.10
CA SER A 651 41.87 28.99 -19.67
C SER A 651 42.62 28.19 -18.61
N TYR A 652 41.95 27.72 -17.55
CA TYR A 652 42.54 26.82 -16.54
C TYR A 652 43.17 25.55 -17.18
N VAL A 653 42.68 25.15 -18.36
CA VAL A 653 43.24 24.08 -19.19
C VAL A 653 44.64 24.44 -19.72
N GLU A 654 44.88 25.70 -20.09
CA GLU A 654 46.17 26.16 -20.59
C GLU A 654 47.22 26.15 -19.47
N THR A 655 46.85 26.60 -18.27
CA THR A 655 47.72 26.54 -17.07
C THR A 655 48.08 25.10 -16.73
N ALA A 656 47.10 24.20 -16.74
CA ALA A 656 47.34 22.78 -16.50
C ALA A 656 48.24 22.16 -17.58
N MET A 657 48.01 22.49 -18.86
CA MET A 657 48.81 21.99 -19.97
C MET A 657 50.25 22.51 -19.94
N GLN A 658 50.47 23.74 -19.48
CA GLN A 658 51.82 24.29 -19.29
C GLN A 658 52.60 23.49 -18.25
N LEU A 659 51.99 23.18 -17.09
CA LEU A 659 52.64 22.38 -16.06
C LEU A 659 53.08 21.01 -16.59
N VAL A 660 52.23 20.31 -17.34
CA VAL A 660 52.59 18.99 -17.89
C VAL A 660 53.79 19.09 -18.84
N ARG A 661 53.86 20.15 -19.67
CA ARG A 661 55.01 20.40 -20.57
C ARG A 661 56.29 20.75 -19.82
N GLU A 662 56.20 21.46 -18.71
CA GLU A 662 57.36 21.80 -17.90
C GLU A 662 57.88 20.59 -17.12
N THR A 663 56.98 19.78 -16.57
CA THR A 663 57.34 18.56 -15.82
C THR A 663 57.86 17.46 -16.75
N PHE A 664 57.30 17.32 -17.95
CA PHE A 664 57.71 16.29 -18.93
C PHE A 664 57.87 16.88 -20.34
N PRO A 665 58.93 17.67 -20.61
CA PRO A 665 59.10 18.41 -21.87
C PRO A 665 59.24 17.54 -23.11
N ASN A 666 59.65 16.28 -22.93
CA ASN A 666 59.83 15.31 -24.01
C ASN A 666 58.66 14.32 -24.12
N ALA A 667 57.60 14.43 -23.31
CA ALA A 667 56.43 13.56 -23.37
C ALA A 667 55.41 14.05 -24.40
N SER A 668 54.94 13.16 -25.24
CA SER A 668 53.70 13.33 -26.00
C SER A 668 52.52 12.93 -25.13
N PHE A 669 51.46 13.73 -25.14
CA PHE A 669 50.25 13.51 -24.35
C PHE A 669 49.06 14.21 -25.00
N ARG A 670 47.85 13.74 -24.69
CA ARG A 670 46.58 14.40 -25.08
C ARG A 670 45.80 14.85 -23.84
N LEU A 671 45.05 15.93 -24.00
CA LEU A 671 44.06 16.36 -23.02
C LEU A 671 42.87 15.39 -23.04
N GLN A 672 42.36 15.02 -21.87
CA GLN A 672 41.09 14.29 -21.76
C GLN A 672 39.91 15.28 -21.82
N GLU A 673 38.86 14.91 -22.54
CA GLU A 673 37.73 15.80 -22.84
C GLU A 673 36.88 16.13 -21.60
N ASP A 674 36.97 15.32 -20.55
CA ASP A 674 36.17 15.33 -19.32
C ASP A 674 36.74 16.21 -18.19
N HIS A 675 37.38 17.33 -18.53
CA HIS A 675 37.82 18.32 -17.54
C HIS A 675 36.63 19.18 -17.06
N TYR A 676 36.59 19.51 -15.77
CA TYR A 676 35.47 20.23 -15.18
C TYR A 676 35.92 21.21 -14.08
N VAL A 677 35.04 22.15 -13.73
CA VAL A 677 35.22 23.04 -12.57
C VAL A 677 34.21 22.63 -11.51
N GLY A 678 34.69 22.19 -10.35
CA GLY A 678 33.83 21.81 -9.23
C GLY A 678 33.10 23.02 -8.63
N ASP A 679 32.05 22.77 -7.84
CA ASP A 679 31.26 23.83 -7.19
C ASP A 679 32.09 24.69 -6.21
N ASN A 680 33.20 24.15 -5.72
CA ASN A 680 34.21 24.87 -4.94
C ASN A 680 35.05 25.85 -5.79
N GLY A 681 34.88 25.82 -7.11
CA GLY A 681 35.57 26.55 -8.16
C GLY A 681 37.02 26.13 -8.42
N VAL A 682 37.39 24.91 -8.02
CA VAL A 682 38.64 24.26 -8.45
C VAL A 682 38.41 23.59 -9.80
N ALA A 683 39.29 23.83 -10.76
CA ALA A 683 39.29 23.14 -12.04
C ALA A 683 40.13 21.86 -11.95
N HIS A 684 39.58 20.76 -12.44
CA HIS A 684 40.21 19.45 -12.53
C HIS A 684 40.50 19.15 -14.01
N VAL A 685 41.78 18.97 -14.34
CA VAL A 685 42.23 18.76 -15.72
C VAL A 685 43.07 17.49 -15.80
N HIS A 686 42.74 16.61 -16.75
CA HIS A 686 43.35 15.29 -16.89
C HIS A 686 44.04 15.14 -18.26
N PHE A 687 45.21 14.49 -18.28
CA PHE A 687 45.98 14.21 -19.48
C PHE A 687 46.40 12.74 -19.51
N ARG A 688 46.41 12.16 -20.71
CA ARG A 688 46.87 10.79 -20.99
C ARG A 688 48.14 10.84 -21.83
N GLN A 689 49.18 10.13 -21.43
CA GLN A 689 50.40 10.06 -22.24
C GLN A 689 50.13 9.29 -23.53
N THR A 690 50.72 9.74 -24.63
CA THR A 690 50.65 9.06 -25.92
C THR A 690 52.06 8.73 -26.42
N ILE A 691 52.23 7.61 -27.12
CA ILE A 691 53.45 7.24 -27.83
C ILE A 691 53.03 6.74 -29.21
N HIS A 692 53.58 7.31 -30.28
CA HIS A 692 53.17 7.02 -31.67
C HIS A 692 51.66 7.19 -31.90
N ASP A 693 51.05 8.21 -31.30
CA ASP A 693 49.60 8.47 -31.32
C ASP A 693 48.71 7.35 -30.73
N VAL A 694 49.32 6.43 -29.94
CA VAL A 694 48.63 5.40 -29.16
C VAL A 694 48.72 5.75 -27.68
N ASP A 695 47.61 5.61 -26.96
CA ASP A 695 47.54 5.89 -25.52
C ASP A 695 48.43 4.90 -24.74
N VAL A 696 49.17 5.42 -23.76
CA VAL A 696 49.75 4.62 -22.70
C VAL A 696 48.70 4.49 -21.60
N ASP A 697 48.03 3.36 -21.53
CA ASP A 697 46.71 3.23 -20.91
C ASP A 697 46.72 3.44 -19.39
N ASN A 698 47.85 3.15 -18.74
CA ASN A 698 48.07 3.36 -17.31
C ASN A 698 49.03 4.51 -16.98
N ALA A 699 49.18 5.49 -17.88
CA ALA A 699 50.04 6.67 -17.70
C ALA A 699 49.25 7.98 -17.82
N ASP A 700 48.73 8.44 -16.69
CA ASP A 700 47.92 9.63 -16.50
C ASP A 700 48.66 10.78 -15.78
N PHE A 701 48.21 12.01 -16.04
CA PHE A 701 48.60 13.21 -15.31
C PHE A 701 47.34 14.01 -14.96
N ASN A 702 47.11 14.26 -13.67
CA ASN A 702 46.00 15.10 -13.20
C ASN A 702 46.52 16.42 -12.62
N VAL A 703 45.81 17.52 -12.87
CA VAL A 703 46.18 18.86 -12.38
C VAL A 703 44.95 19.55 -11.80
N ASN A 704 45.11 20.11 -10.59
CA ASN A 704 44.07 20.87 -9.91
C ASN A 704 44.44 22.36 -9.87
N VAL A 705 43.62 23.20 -10.51
CA VAL A 705 43.83 24.65 -10.67
C VAL A 705 42.81 25.42 -9.84
N GLY A 706 43.28 26.31 -8.96
CA GLY A 706 42.43 27.17 -8.12
C GLY A 706 41.73 28.29 -8.90
N LYS A 707 40.78 28.96 -8.24
CA LYS A 707 40.01 30.09 -8.81
C LYS A 707 40.87 31.26 -9.28
N ASP A 708 42.05 31.42 -8.69
CA ASP A 708 43.03 32.46 -9.02
C ASP A 708 43.94 32.07 -10.20
N GLY A 709 43.71 30.88 -10.79
CA GLY A 709 44.51 30.35 -11.89
C GLY A 709 45.79 29.64 -11.45
N THR A 710 46.03 29.48 -10.15
CA THR A 710 47.25 28.82 -9.64
C THR A 710 47.07 27.31 -9.53
N VAL A 711 48.12 26.53 -9.83
CA VAL A 711 48.12 25.09 -9.56
C VAL A 711 48.50 24.87 -8.09
N PHE A 712 47.70 24.10 -7.35
CA PHE A 712 48.00 23.78 -5.95
C PHE A 712 48.18 22.28 -5.66
N SER A 713 47.85 21.39 -6.61
CA SER A 713 48.23 19.97 -6.55
C SER A 713 48.22 19.32 -7.94
N TYR A 714 49.05 18.30 -8.12
CA TYR A 714 49.03 17.43 -9.28
C TYR A 714 49.50 16.01 -8.93
N GLY A 715 49.03 15.03 -9.68
CA GLY A 715 49.47 13.63 -9.59
C GLY A 715 49.89 13.11 -10.96
N ASN A 716 50.91 12.25 -11.01
CA ASN A 716 51.45 11.77 -12.28
C ASN A 716 51.84 10.27 -12.24
N SER A 717 51.73 9.65 -13.41
CA SER A 717 52.13 8.27 -13.70
C SER A 717 52.74 8.14 -15.11
N PHE A 718 53.26 9.24 -15.67
CA PHE A 718 53.83 9.26 -17.01
C PHE A 718 55.09 8.37 -17.10
N TYR A 719 55.19 7.59 -18.17
CA TYR A 719 56.34 6.75 -18.45
C TYR A 719 57.55 7.59 -18.88
N THR A 720 58.68 7.39 -18.19
CA THR A 720 59.95 8.11 -18.41
C THR A 720 61.09 7.24 -18.95
N GLY A 721 60.86 5.94 -19.13
CA GLY A 721 61.86 4.99 -19.60
C GLY A 721 62.10 5.00 -21.13
N PRO A 722 62.93 4.07 -21.66
CA PRO A 722 63.28 4.00 -23.07
C PRO A 722 62.06 3.76 -23.96
N ARG A 723 61.93 4.55 -25.04
CA ARG A 723 60.85 4.41 -26.04
C ARG A 723 61.29 3.54 -27.22
N PRO A 724 60.37 2.82 -27.87
CA PRO A 724 60.68 2.10 -29.10
C PRO A 724 61.17 3.05 -30.20
N ASN A 725 62.26 2.70 -30.89
CA ASN A 725 62.90 3.54 -31.91
C ASN A 725 62.22 3.39 -33.28
N ILE A 726 60.93 3.70 -33.36
CA ILE A 726 60.12 3.71 -34.58
C ILE A 726 59.40 5.04 -34.70
N THR A 727 59.16 5.52 -35.91
CA THR A 727 58.52 6.83 -36.14
C THR A 727 57.00 6.78 -36.16
N GLN A 728 56.41 5.64 -36.57
CA GLN A 728 54.96 5.40 -36.58
C GLN A 728 54.68 3.89 -36.58
N LEU A 729 53.60 3.47 -35.91
CA LEU A 729 53.14 2.08 -35.96
C LEU A 729 52.49 1.75 -37.31
N THR A 730 52.84 0.60 -37.87
CA THR A 730 52.26 0.03 -39.09
C THR A 730 51.56 -1.29 -38.79
N LYS A 731 50.73 -1.79 -39.71
CA LYS A 731 50.05 -3.10 -39.57
C LYS A 731 51.01 -4.31 -39.44
N ARG A 732 52.33 -4.12 -39.58
CA ARG A 732 53.33 -5.18 -39.37
C ARG A 732 53.82 -5.25 -37.92
N ASP A 733 53.50 -4.24 -37.12
CA ASP A 733 54.03 -4.08 -35.76
C ASP A 733 53.13 -4.72 -34.68
N PHE A 734 51.93 -5.18 -35.06
CA PHE A 734 50.97 -5.84 -34.16
C PHE A 734 50.10 -6.85 -34.92
N THR A 735 49.55 -7.82 -34.19
CA THR A 735 48.73 -8.93 -34.67
C THR A 735 47.26 -8.56 -34.85
N ASP A 736 46.47 -9.47 -35.45
CA ASP A 736 45.04 -9.30 -35.61
C ASP A 736 44.32 -9.31 -34.23
N PRO A 737 43.45 -8.33 -33.94
CA PRO A 737 42.74 -8.26 -32.67
C PRO A 737 41.84 -9.49 -32.41
N VAL A 738 41.36 -10.20 -33.45
CA VAL A 738 40.58 -11.44 -33.29
C VAL A 738 41.41 -12.54 -32.63
N ALA A 739 42.70 -12.63 -32.94
CA ALA A 739 43.60 -13.58 -32.30
C ALA A 739 43.77 -13.26 -30.80
N ALA A 740 43.88 -11.97 -30.46
CA ALA A 740 43.95 -11.53 -29.07
C ALA A 740 42.67 -11.81 -28.27
N LEU A 741 41.49 -11.63 -28.88
CA LEU A 741 40.22 -12.05 -28.28
C LEU A 741 40.22 -13.57 -28.03
N GLN A 742 40.51 -14.39 -29.04
CA GLN A 742 40.52 -15.86 -28.88
C GLN A 742 41.50 -16.31 -27.78
N PHE A 743 42.67 -15.68 -27.72
CA PHE A 743 43.67 -15.96 -26.69
C PHE A 743 43.15 -15.62 -25.29
N ALA A 744 42.55 -14.45 -25.10
CA ALA A 744 41.93 -14.04 -23.83
C ALA A 744 40.78 -14.98 -23.41
N LEU A 745 39.86 -15.29 -24.33
CA LEU A 745 38.73 -16.19 -24.07
C LEU A 745 39.20 -17.57 -23.61
N THR A 746 40.24 -18.10 -24.25
CA THR A 746 40.78 -19.43 -23.94
C THR A 746 41.52 -19.44 -22.59
N HIS A 747 42.41 -18.47 -22.35
CA HIS A 747 43.26 -18.45 -21.15
C HIS A 747 42.52 -18.04 -19.88
N LEU A 748 41.47 -17.21 -20.03
CA LEU A 748 40.61 -16.80 -18.92
C LEU A 748 39.33 -17.64 -18.81
N GLN A 749 39.13 -18.61 -19.72
CA GLN A 749 37.95 -19.51 -19.78
C GLN A 749 36.62 -18.75 -19.79
N LEU A 750 36.56 -17.63 -20.50
CA LEU A 750 35.37 -16.78 -20.53
C LEU A 750 34.24 -17.47 -21.30
N PRO A 751 32.98 -17.36 -20.85
CA PRO A 751 31.82 -18.03 -21.45
C PRO A 751 31.35 -17.39 -22.77
N ILE A 752 32.26 -16.79 -23.52
CA ILE A 752 31.99 -16.15 -24.81
C ILE A 752 32.43 -17.10 -25.93
N LYS A 753 31.53 -17.36 -26.88
CA LYS A 753 31.86 -18.07 -28.12
C LYS A 753 32.18 -17.06 -29.22
N ALA A 754 33.31 -17.29 -29.90
CA ALA A 754 33.83 -16.41 -30.94
C ALA A 754 34.09 -17.15 -32.28
N ASP A 755 33.26 -18.15 -32.60
CA ASP A 755 33.37 -18.92 -33.84
C ASP A 755 32.94 -18.08 -35.06
N GLY A 756 33.89 -17.69 -35.91
CA GLY A 756 33.61 -16.91 -37.13
C GLY A 756 33.44 -15.40 -36.91
N VAL A 757 33.98 -14.86 -35.82
CA VAL A 757 33.92 -13.43 -35.46
C VAL A 757 34.65 -12.53 -36.46
N SER A 758 34.08 -11.35 -36.73
CA SER A 758 34.72 -10.28 -37.51
C SER A 758 35.02 -9.05 -36.66
N ALA A 759 36.19 -8.43 -36.84
CA ALA A 759 36.55 -7.16 -36.20
C ALA A 759 36.20 -5.97 -37.12
N GLU A 760 35.27 -5.12 -36.68
CA GLU A 760 34.87 -3.90 -37.37
C GLU A 760 35.52 -2.68 -36.73
N SER A 761 36.08 -1.77 -37.53
CA SER A 761 36.71 -0.55 -36.98
C SER A 761 35.66 0.41 -36.42
N THR A 762 35.93 0.99 -35.24
CA THR A 762 35.04 1.92 -34.55
C THR A 762 35.14 3.37 -35.04
N GLY A 763 36.01 3.65 -36.01
CA GLY A 763 36.38 5.01 -36.40
C GLY A 763 37.44 5.65 -35.50
N HIS A 764 37.72 5.07 -34.32
CA HIS A 764 38.87 5.43 -33.48
C HIS A 764 40.15 4.78 -34.04
N PRO A 765 41.31 5.48 -34.07
CA PRO A 765 42.58 4.87 -34.45
C PRO A 765 42.82 3.57 -33.66
N HIS A 766 43.01 2.48 -34.40
CA HIS A 766 43.26 1.13 -33.86
C HIS A 766 42.19 0.59 -32.87
N GLY A 767 40.96 1.10 -32.94
CA GLY A 767 39.81 0.60 -32.19
C GLY A 767 38.90 -0.30 -33.03
N TYR A 768 38.47 -1.42 -32.44
CA TYR A 768 37.63 -2.44 -33.08
C TYR A 768 36.50 -2.92 -32.17
N ILE A 769 35.35 -3.25 -32.76
CA ILE A 769 34.26 -4.00 -32.13
C ILE A 769 34.18 -5.37 -32.80
N PHE A 770 34.06 -6.43 -31.99
CA PHE A 770 33.90 -7.79 -32.48
C PHE A 770 32.42 -8.10 -32.70
N ARG A 771 32.04 -8.50 -33.93
CA ARG A 771 30.67 -8.92 -34.27
C ARG A 771 30.59 -10.42 -34.44
N GLY A 772 29.44 -10.98 -34.08
CA GLY A 772 29.17 -12.42 -34.20
C GLY A 772 29.59 -13.23 -32.98
N THR A 773 29.90 -12.59 -31.85
CA THR A 773 30.11 -13.26 -30.56
C THR A 773 28.77 -13.64 -29.92
N SER A 774 28.75 -14.69 -29.10
CA SER A 774 27.59 -15.03 -28.24
C SER A 774 28.06 -15.37 -26.84
N GLY A 775 27.23 -15.07 -25.82
CA GLY A 775 27.60 -15.29 -24.40
C GLY A 775 28.21 -14.07 -23.70
N ALA A 776 28.46 -12.97 -24.41
CA ALA A 776 28.76 -11.66 -23.82
C ALA A 776 27.48 -10.81 -23.75
N VAL A 777 27.35 -9.96 -22.73
CA VAL A 777 26.22 -9.03 -22.56
C VAL A 777 26.28 -7.91 -23.59
N SER A 778 27.49 -7.48 -23.94
CA SER A 778 27.76 -6.53 -25.02
C SER A 778 28.86 -7.06 -25.94
N ASP A 779 28.85 -6.59 -27.19
CA ASP A 779 29.88 -6.98 -28.18
C ASP A 779 31.28 -6.61 -27.65
N PRO A 780 32.20 -7.57 -27.53
CA PRO A 780 33.55 -7.31 -27.05
C PRO A 780 34.27 -6.27 -27.90
N LYS A 781 35.19 -5.54 -27.29
CA LYS A 781 35.95 -4.48 -27.97
C LYS A 781 37.44 -4.71 -27.86
N ALA A 782 38.18 -4.22 -28.84
CA ALA A 782 39.63 -4.17 -28.80
C ALA A 782 40.12 -2.74 -29.04
N LEU A 783 41.09 -2.31 -28.25
CA LEU A 783 41.84 -1.09 -28.48
C LEU A 783 43.34 -1.38 -28.37
N LEU A 784 44.11 -0.95 -29.36
CA LEU A 784 45.57 -1.04 -29.28
C LEU A 784 46.08 0.04 -28.32
N VAL A 785 46.86 -0.35 -27.32
CA VAL A 785 47.40 0.54 -26.29
C VAL A 785 48.85 0.19 -25.95
N TYR A 786 49.58 1.14 -25.37
CA TYR A 786 50.80 0.84 -24.61
C TYR A 786 50.46 0.62 -23.14
N LEU A 787 51.17 -0.28 -22.48
CA LEU A 787 51.03 -0.57 -21.06
C LEU A 787 52.40 -0.55 -20.38
N VAL A 788 52.52 0.17 -19.26
CA VAL A 788 53.69 0.11 -18.38
C VAL A 788 53.52 -1.06 -17.43
N LYS A 789 54.41 -2.04 -17.50
CA LYS A 789 54.39 -3.21 -16.62
C LYS A 789 54.91 -2.85 -15.21
N PRO A 790 54.64 -3.69 -14.18
CA PRO A 790 55.18 -3.49 -12.83
C PRO A 790 56.71 -3.45 -12.77
N ASP A 791 57.40 -4.11 -13.70
CA ASP A 791 58.86 -4.07 -13.83
C ASP A 791 59.40 -2.75 -14.43
N GLY A 792 58.54 -1.76 -14.69
CA GLY A 792 58.88 -0.47 -15.26
C GLY A 792 59.18 -0.51 -16.75
N THR A 793 58.85 -1.60 -17.47
CA THR A 793 59.03 -1.69 -18.92
C THR A 793 57.73 -1.42 -19.68
N LEU A 794 57.85 -0.84 -20.87
CA LEU A 794 56.72 -0.56 -21.76
C LEU A 794 56.44 -1.75 -22.69
N ARG A 795 55.17 -2.11 -22.89
CA ARG A 795 54.72 -3.13 -23.86
C ARG A 795 53.56 -2.61 -24.71
N LEU A 796 53.50 -3.05 -25.96
CA LEU A 796 52.35 -2.83 -26.83
C LEU A 796 51.35 -3.97 -26.61
N ALA A 797 50.08 -3.64 -26.35
CA ALA A 797 49.06 -4.61 -25.98
C ALA A 797 47.72 -4.31 -26.65
N TRP A 798 46.96 -5.37 -26.93
CA TRP A 798 45.54 -5.29 -27.20
C TRP A 798 44.79 -5.28 -25.88
N ARG A 799 44.09 -4.18 -25.59
CA ARG A 799 43.11 -4.13 -24.50
C ARG A 799 41.80 -4.72 -25.00
N ILE A 800 41.53 -5.95 -24.60
CA ILE A 800 40.30 -6.68 -24.89
C ILE A 800 39.31 -6.43 -23.76
N GLU A 801 38.19 -5.80 -24.09
CA GLU A 801 37.10 -5.51 -23.18
C GLU A 801 35.99 -6.54 -23.36
N THR A 802 35.67 -7.28 -22.29
CA THR A 802 34.63 -8.31 -22.27
C THR A 802 33.70 -8.12 -21.09
N ASP A 803 32.40 -8.11 -21.39
CA ASP A 803 31.30 -8.02 -20.44
C ASP A 803 30.58 -9.37 -20.41
N VAL A 804 30.79 -10.14 -19.34
CA VAL A 804 30.26 -11.50 -19.16
C VAL A 804 29.23 -11.59 -18.02
N ASP A 805 28.54 -10.47 -17.75
CA ASP A 805 27.55 -10.31 -16.68
C ASP A 805 28.17 -10.32 -15.27
N GLU A 806 28.77 -11.44 -14.86
CA GLU A 806 29.35 -11.60 -13.51
C GLU A 806 30.65 -10.80 -13.32
N ASN A 807 31.43 -10.58 -14.39
CA ASN A 807 32.66 -9.80 -14.39
C ASN A 807 32.75 -8.88 -15.63
N TRP A 808 33.33 -7.69 -15.46
CA TRP A 808 33.72 -6.82 -16.58
C TRP A 808 35.24 -6.70 -16.62
N LEU A 809 35.84 -7.30 -17.64
CA LEU A 809 37.28 -7.46 -17.71
C LEU A 809 37.89 -6.59 -18.81
N LEU A 810 38.96 -5.87 -18.46
CA LEU A 810 39.95 -5.36 -19.42
C LEU A 810 41.17 -6.26 -19.39
N THR A 811 41.34 -7.06 -20.43
CA THR A 811 42.45 -8.00 -20.57
C THR A 811 43.50 -7.40 -21.51
N TYR A 812 44.73 -7.21 -21.04
CA TYR A 812 45.84 -6.68 -21.84
C TYR A 812 46.65 -7.84 -22.42
N VAL A 813 46.42 -8.17 -23.69
CA VAL A 813 47.12 -9.26 -24.39
C VAL A 813 48.29 -8.68 -25.20
N ASP A 814 49.44 -9.35 -25.24
CA ASP A 814 50.59 -8.90 -26.04
C ASP A 814 50.19 -8.69 -27.51
N ALA A 815 50.42 -7.48 -28.03
CA ALA A 815 50.01 -7.13 -29.38
C ALA A 815 50.95 -7.67 -30.47
N ASN A 816 52.16 -8.13 -30.12
CA ASN A 816 53.16 -8.56 -31.08
C ASN A 816 53.13 -10.08 -31.27
N THR A 817 52.96 -10.84 -30.19
CA THR A 817 53.01 -12.31 -30.22
C THR A 817 51.67 -12.97 -29.92
N VAL A 818 50.80 -12.32 -29.13
CA VAL A 818 49.57 -12.94 -28.59
C VAL A 818 49.87 -14.22 -27.79
N GLU A 819 50.98 -14.22 -27.05
CA GLU A 819 51.41 -15.37 -26.23
C GLU A 819 51.34 -15.09 -24.72
N GLU A 820 51.08 -13.85 -24.32
CA GLU A 820 51.12 -13.42 -22.92
C GLU A 820 49.96 -12.45 -22.60
N ILE A 821 49.38 -12.59 -21.41
CA ILE A 821 48.48 -11.60 -20.81
C ILE A 821 49.32 -10.75 -19.85
N HIS A 822 49.52 -9.48 -20.19
CA HIS A 822 50.30 -8.51 -19.40
C HIS A 822 49.57 -8.01 -18.15
N GLY A 823 48.24 -8.10 -18.16
CA GLY A 823 47.42 -7.90 -16.98
C GLY A 823 45.92 -8.00 -17.27
N VAL A 824 45.15 -8.15 -16.20
CA VAL A 824 43.69 -8.11 -16.23
C VAL A 824 43.25 -7.09 -15.19
N VAL A 825 42.41 -6.15 -15.62
CA VAL A 825 41.64 -5.31 -14.71
C VAL A 825 40.25 -5.89 -14.67
N ASP A 826 39.90 -6.48 -13.53
CA ASP A 826 38.51 -6.77 -13.21
C ASP A 826 37.91 -5.53 -12.56
N TYR A 827 36.78 -5.06 -13.09
CA TYR A 827 36.03 -3.99 -12.46
C TYR A 827 35.17 -4.46 -11.27
N VAL A 828 35.18 -5.76 -10.95
CA VAL A 828 34.49 -6.37 -9.80
C VAL A 828 35.46 -6.58 -8.62
N SER A 829 35.06 -6.22 -7.40
CA SER A 829 35.83 -6.38 -6.15
C SER A 829 35.18 -7.43 -5.25
N GLU A 830 35.97 -8.39 -4.75
CA GLU A 830 35.53 -9.36 -3.72
C GLU A 830 35.38 -8.69 -2.35
N ALA A 831 34.43 -9.14 -1.51
CA ALA A 831 34.26 -8.74 -0.12
C ALA A 831 34.43 -9.91 0.85
N THR A 832 35.12 -9.66 1.97
CA THR A 832 35.35 -10.67 3.01
C THR A 832 34.77 -10.27 4.35
N PHE A 833 34.13 -11.23 5.05
CA PHE A 833 33.50 -11.02 6.36
C PHE A 833 34.07 -12.00 7.38
N GLN A 834 34.64 -11.51 8.48
CA GLN A 834 34.94 -12.38 9.63
C GLN A 834 33.72 -12.47 10.54
N VAL A 835 33.05 -13.62 10.64
CA VAL A 835 31.76 -13.77 11.33
C VAL A 835 31.59 -15.16 11.93
N TYR A 836 30.66 -15.32 12.87
CA TYR A 836 30.04 -16.63 13.12
C TYR A 836 29.11 -16.91 11.94
N ASP A 837 29.36 -18.04 11.29
CA ASP A 837 28.69 -18.41 10.05
C ASP A 837 27.18 -18.66 10.23
N TRP A 838 26.45 -18.66 9.12
CA TRP A 838 25.02 -18.90 9.10
C TRP A 838 24.68 -20.26 9.71
N GLY A 839 23.64 -20.29 10.54
CA GLY A 839 23.24 -21.47 11.31
C GLY A 839 23.99 -21.64 12.64
N ILE A 840 25.08 -20.89 12.91
CA ILE A 840 25.68 -20.78 14.25
C ILE A 840 24.84 -19.78 15.05
N ASN A 841 24.24 -20.25 16.16
CA ASN A 841 23.38 -19.40 16.97
C ASN A 841 24.19 -18.42 17.82
N ASP A 842 25.24 -18.89 18.48
CA ASP A 842 26.01 -18.09 19.42
C ASP A 842 27.45 -18.60 19.55
N PRO A 843 28.36 -17.81 20.15
CA PRO A 843 29.79 -18.16 20.23
C PRO A 843 30.12 -19.52 20.86
N THR A 844 29.20 -20.12 21.63
CA THR A 844 29.49 -21.38 22.34
C THR A 844 29.38 -22.63 21.48
N GLU A 845 28.78 -22.55 20.30
CA GLU A 845 28.52 -23.73 19.47
C GLU A 845 29.76 -24.21 18.69
N THR A 846 30.61 -23.30 18.22
CA THR A 846 31.83 -23.63 17.44
C THR A 846 33.10 -23.02 18.00
N GLY A 847 32.99 -22.03 18.91
CA GLY A 847 34.11 -21.35 19.56
C GLY A 847 34.98 -20.47 18.66
N SER A 848 34.73 -20.41 17.34
CA SER A 848 35.54 -19.60 16.41
C SER A 848 34.74 -19.04 15.23
N ARG A 849 35.14 -17.85 14.81
CA ARG A 849 34.62 -17.13 13.62
C ARG A 849 35.38 -17.56 12.38
N VAL A 850 34.71 -17.54 11.24
CA VAL A 850 35.26 -17.87 9.91
C VAL A 850 35.33 -16.63 9.04
N ILE A 851 36.14 -16.68 7.99
CA ILE A 851 36.11 -15.68 6.92
C ILE A 851 35.22 -16.22 5.81
N VAL A 852 34.17 -15.47 5.45
CA VAL A 852 33.27 -15.78 4.35
C VAL A 852 33.49 -14.75 3.24
N THR A 853 33.62 -15.20 2.00
CA THR A 853 33.80 -14.36 0.81
C THR A 853 32.51 -14.33 -0.01
N ASP A 854 32.08 -13.14 -0.42
CA ASP A 854 30.91 -12.88 -1.28
C ASP A 854 29.67 -13.72 -0.94
N PRO A 855 29.16 -13.65 0.30
CA PRO A 855 28.09 -14.53 0.80
C PRO A 855 26.70 -14.33 0.17
N TRP A 856 26.53 -13.33 -0.68
CA TRP A 856 25.24 -12.99 -1.31
C TRP A 856 24.87 -13.96 -2.43
N ASP A 857 23.56 -14.15 -2.63
CA ASP A 857 23.06 -14.79 -3.86
C ASP A 857 22.74 -13.70 -4.90
N LEU A 858 23.50 -13.63 -6.00
CA LEU A 858 23.30 -12.63 -7.05
C LEU A 858 21.92 -12.70 -7.72
N LYS A 859 21.19 -13.82 -7.61
CA LYS A 859 19.81 -13.89 -8.10
C LYS A 859 18.83 -13.11 -7.23
N VAL A 860 19.19 -12.91 -5.96
CA VAL A 860 18.34 -12.31 -4.93
C VAL A 860 18.82 -10.90 -4.58
N SER A 861 20.13 -10.73 -4.45
CA SER A 861 20.83 -9.49 -4.21
C SER A 861 21.69 -9.15 -5.45
N PRO A 862 21.09 -8.67 -6.55
CA PRO A 862 21.78 -8.49 -7.85
C PRO A 862 22.89 -7.43 -7.81
N TRP A 863 22.87 -6.54 -6.83
CA TRP A 863 23.92 -5.53 -6.62
C TRP A 863 24.84 -5.88 -5.46
N THR A 864 24.94 -7.16 -5.09
CA THR A 864 25.56 -7.62 -3.83
C THR A 864 24.84 -7.03 -2.61
N TRP A 865 25.40 -7.19 -1.42
CA TRP A 865 24.90 -6.50 -0.23
C TRP A 865 25.37 -5.05 -0.12
N PHE A 866 26.29 -4.60 -0.98
CA PHE A 866 26.92 -3.28 -0.93
C PHE A 866 26.44 -2.30 -1.99
N GLY A 867 25.65 -2.75 -2.95
CA GLY A 867 25.02 -1.89 -3.96
C GLY A 867 23.55 -1.67 -3.70
N ASP A 868 23.01 -0.56 -4.18
CA ASP A 868 21.57 -0.23 -4.16
C ASP A 868 20.99 0.04 -5.57
N GLY A 869 21.75 -0.35 -6.60
CA GLY A 869 21.45 -0.08 -8.01
C GLY A 869 21.76 1.33 -8.49
N GLN A 870 22.15 2.25 -7.59
CA GLN A 870 22.62 3.60 -7.93
C GLN A 870 24.07 3.82 -7.50
N LYS A 871 24.45 3.28 -6.34
CA LYS A 871 25.76 3.45 -5.76
C LYS A 871 26.23 2.15 -5.11
N ASN A 872 27.53 1.89 -5.25
CA ASN A 872 28.24 0.88 -4.48
C ASN A 872 28.87 1.53 -3.25
N TRP A 873 28.73 0.88 -2.11
CA TRP A 873 29.20 1.34 -0.81
C TRP A 873 30.41 0.53 -0.37
N THR A 874 31.38 1.20 0.24
CA THR A 874 32.57 0.60 0.87
C THR A 874 32.36 0.32 2.36
N SER A 875 31.14 0.44 2.86
CA SER A 875 30.78 0.27 4.27
C SER A 875 29.59 -0.67 4.40
N THR A 876 29.21 -1.08 5.61
CA THR A 876 28.07 -1.99 5.89
C THR A 876 26.71 -1.36 5.57
N ARG A 877 26.45 -1.13 4.28
CA ARG A 877 25.27 -0.49 3.71
C ARG A 877 25.05 -1.01 2.29
N GLY A 878 23.80 -1.28 1.93
CA GLY A 878 23.40 -1.48 0.53
C GLY A 878 21.89 -1.66 0.44
N ASN A 879 21.44 -2.47 -0.53
CA ASN A 879 20.02 -2.56 -0.86
C ASN A 879 19.15 -3.08 0.30
N ASN A 880 19.60 -4.11 1.02
CA ASN A 880 18.74 -4.82 1.97
C ASN A 880 18.78 -4.19 3.38
N GLY A 881 19.84 -3.43 3.69
CA GLY A 881 20.00 -2.82 5.01
C GLY A 881 21.18 -1.86 5.14
N ILE A 882 21.17 -1.12 6.24
CA ILE A 882 22.23 -0.20 6.65
C ILE A 882 22.55 -0.42 8.14
N ALA A 883 23.77 -0.87 8.41
CA ALA A 883 24.22 -1.18 9.76
C ALA A 883 25.19 -0.13 10.30
N GLN A 884 25.01 0.21 11.57
CA GLN A 884 25.80 1.22 12.30
C GLN A 884 25.76 0.98 13.80
N GLU A 885 26.66 1.63 14.53
CA GLU A 885 26.48 1.81 15.97
C GLU A 885 25.32 2.76 16.28
N ASN A 886 24.68 2.57 17.43
CA ASN A 886 23.81 3.59 18.00
C ASN A 886 23.91 3.68 19.53
N ILE A 887 25.14 3.66 20.06
CA ILE A 887 25.43 3.59 21.50
C ILE A 887 24.82 4.77 22.27
N LYS A 888 24.66 5.92 21.60
CA LYS A 888 24.11 7.15 22.20
C LYS A 888 22.60 7.31 22.00
N ASN A 889 21.92 6.31 21.43
CA ASN A 889 20.49 6.38 21.08
C ASN A 889 20.16 7.65 20.27
N LEU A 890 20.92 7.89 19.21
CA LEU A 890 20.67 9.02 18.33
C LEU A 890 19.41 8.76 17.48
N PRO A 891 18.62 9.80 17.19
CA PRO A 891 17.42 9.67 16.36
C PRO A 891 17.74 9.47 14.87
N THR A 892 18.98 9.77 14.46
CA THR A 892 19.49 9.60 13.10
C THR A 892 20.47 8.43 13.03
N TYR A 893 20.55 7.78 11.87
CA TYR A 893 21.42 6.62 11.66
C TYR A 893 22.37 6.76 10.45
N ILE A 894 22.00 7.58 9.46
CA ILE A 894 22.77 7.72 8.20
C ILE A 894 24.24 8.09 8.43
N ASN A 895 24.50 9.01 9.36
CA ASN A 895 25.84 9.51 9.66
C ASN A 895 26.51 8.85 10.87
N ASN A 896 25.89 7.81 11.45
CA ASN A 896 26.48 7.09 12.57
C ASN A 896 27.69 6.28 12.11
N SER A 897 28.59 5.98 13.05
CA SER A 897 29.81 5.25 12.75
C SER A 897 29.51 3.83 12.27
N ARG A 898 30.23 3.40 11.24
CA ARG A 898 30.19 2.05 10.69
C ARG A 898 31.55 1.69 10.09
N PRO A 899 31.91 0.41 10.06
CA PRO A 899 33.13 -0.02 9.40
C PRO A 899 33.10 0.35 7.91
N GLU A 900 34.20 0.93 7.43
CA GLU A 900 34.43 1.25 6.04
C GLU A 900 35.76 0.63 5.60
N SER A 901 35.74 -0.03 4.44
CA SER A 901 36.87 -0.75 3.87
C SER A 901 36.85 -0.55 2.36
N PRO A 902 37.79 0.24 1.78
CA PRO A 902 37.87 0.45 0.34
C PRO A 902 38.08 -0.83 -0.46
N THR A 903 38.65 -1.87 0.15
CA THR A 903 38.85 -3.20 -0.43
C THR A 903 37.80 -4.21 0.00
N LEU A 904 36.68 -3.75 0.60
CA LEU A 904 35.58 -4.57 1.12
C LEU A 904 36.02 -5.71 2.07
N ASN A 905 37.13 -5.51 2.78
CA ASN A 905 37.60 -6.44 3.79
C ASN A 905 37.09 -6.04 5.19
N PHE A 906 36.09 -6.77 5.69
CA PHE A 906 35.44 -6.58 6.99
C PHE A 906 35.89 -7.66 8.00
N THR A 907 37.21 -7.81 8.17
CA THR A 907 37.81 -8.66 9.21
C THR A 907 38.15 -7.82 10.44
N TYR A 908 37.34 -7.92 11.49
CA TYR A 908 37.54 -7.21 12.76
C TYR A 908 37.61 -8.19 13.92
N GLU A 909 38.51 -7.95 14.87
CA GLU A 909 38.67 -8.80 16.05
C GLU A 909 37.41 -8.79 16.96
N TYR A 910 37.15 -9.94 17.57
CA TYR A 910 36.13 -10.10 18.61
C TYR A 910 36.79 -10.78 19.83
N PRO A 911 37.29 -10.00 20.80
CA PRO A 911 37.80 -10.53 22.04
C PRO A 911 36.63 -10.98 22.93
N ALA A 912 36.52 -12.28 23.19
CA ALA A 912 35.44 -12.86 24.01
C ALA A 912 35.35 -12.27 25.43
N ASP A 913 36.48 -11.79 25.96
CA ASP A 913 36.58 -11.15 27.28
C ASP A 913 36.61 -9.60 27.22
N GLY A 914 36.50 -9.00 26.03
CA GLY A 914 36.59 -7.55 25.82
C GLY A 914 35.32 -6.77 26.18
N SER A 915 35.44 -5.46 26.30
CA SER A 915 34.28 -4.57 26.48
C SER A 915 33.51 -4.45 25.16
N PRO A 916 32.16 -4.32 25.16
CA PRO A 916 31.36 -4.15 23.95
C PRO A 916 31.88 -3.12 22.95
N GLN A 917 32.43 -2.01 23.45
CA GLN A 917 33.01 -0.95 22.64
C GLN A 917 34.24 -1.38 21.85
N ASP A 918 35.03 -2.34 22.37
CA ASP A 918 36.29 -2.78 21.78
C ASP A 918 36.07 -3.55 20.47
N TYR A 919 34.86 -4.09 20.27
CA TYR A 919 34.50 -4.91 19.11
C TYR A 919 33.29 -4.40 18.34
N ILE A 920 32.97 -3.11 18.42
CA ILE A 920 31.81 -2.52 17.73
C ILE A 920 31.81 -2.79 16.22
N ASN A 921 32.98 -2.77 15.55
CA ASN A 921 33.06 -3.06 14.12
C ASN A 921 32.76 -4.54 13.82
N ALA A 922 33.21 -5.46 14.67
CA ALA A 922 32.87 -6.87 14.54
C ALA A 922 31.36 -7.11 14.78
N SER A 923 30.76 -6.38 15.74
CA SER A 923 29.32 -6.40 16.00
C SER A 923 28.53 -5.90 14.78
N ILE A 924 28.83 -4.69 14.26
CA ILE A 924 28.15 -4.14 13.09
C ILE A 924 28.29 -5.09 11.87
N THR A 925 29.48 -5.66 11.67
CA THR A 925 29.73 -6.62 10.58
C THR A 925 28.91 -7.90 10.73
N GLN A 926 28.85 -8.47 11.94
CA GLN A 926 28.04 -9.66 12.22
C GLN A 926 26.54 -9.38 12.01
N LEU A 927 26.04 -8.23 12.49
CA LEU A 927 24.63 -7.86 12.32
C LEU A 927 24.27 -7.69 10.85
N PHE A 928 25.13 -7.01 10.08
CA PHE A 928 24.97 -6.83 8.66
C PHE A 928 24.98 -8.16 7.90
N TYR A 929 25.93 -9.06 8.23
CA TYR A 929 26.00 -10.41 7.67
C TYR A 929 24.73 -11.21 7.95
N THR A 930 24.31 -11.33 9.21
CA THR A 930 23.14 -12.12 9.61
C THR A 930 21.86 -11.59 8.96
N ALA A 931 21.64 -10.27 8.96
CA ALA A 931 20.44 -9.66 8.40
C ALA A 931 20.34 -9.84 6.87
N ASN A 932 21.44 -9.64 6.14
CA ASN A 932 21.45 -9.84 4.70
C ASN A 932 21.35 -11.32 4.31
N THR A 933 22.01 -12.22 5.06
CA THR A 933 21.89 -13.67 4.84
C THR A 933 20.45 -14.13 5.03
N TYR A 934 19.75 -13.56 6.03
CA TYR A 934 18.36 -13.89 6.29
C TYR A 934 17.41 -13.28 5.26
N HIS A 935 17.64 -12.04 4.82
CA HIS A 935 16.95 -11.44 3.68
C HIS A 935 17.00 -12.39 2.47
N ASP A 936 18.19 -12.86 2.10
CA ASP A 936 18.37 -13.71 0.92
C ASP A 936 17.65 -15.07 1.05
N LEU A 937 17.61 -15.63 2.27
CA LEU A 937 16.84 -16.84 2.56
C LEU A 937 15.34 -16.60 2.45
N LEU A 938 14.83 -15.53 3.06
CA LEU A 938 13.41 -15.19 3.05
C LEU A 938 12.92 -14.92 1.63
N TYR A 939 13.72 -14.21 0.82
CA TYR A 939 13.43 -13.99 -0.59
C TYR A 939 13.30 -15.31 -1.35
N THR A 940 14.27 -16.22 -1.15
CA THR A 940 14.25 -17.56 -1.74
C THR A 940 12.99 -18.34 -1.33
N LEU A 941 12.49 -18.12 -0.11
CA LEU A 941 11.26 -18.73 0.39
C LEU A 941 9.99 -17.95 0.01
N GLY A 942 10.08 -16.85 -0.73
CA GLY A 942 8.94 -16.12 -1.31
C GLY A 942 8.65 -14.73 -0.73
N PHE A 943 9.44 -14.24 0.23
CA PHE A 943 9.34 -12.87 0.73
C PHE A 943 10.09 -11.91 -0.20
N THR A 944 9.48 -11.63 -1.34
CA THR A 944 9.99 -10.80 -2.43
C THR A 944 9.52 -9.35 -2.33
N GLU A 945 9.88 -8.52 -3.30
CA GLU A 945 9.50 -7.11 -3.42
C GLU A 945 7.98 -6.96 -3.38
N GLN A 946 7.26 -7.73 -4.21
CA GLN A 946 5.79 -7.70 -4.23
C GLN A 946 5.16 -8.15 -2.91
N ALA A 947 5.84 -9.02 -2.18
CA ALA A 947 5.43 -9.47 -0.86
C ALA A 947 5.81 -8.49 0.26
N GLY A 948 6.38 -7.33 -0.07
CA GLY A 948 6.75 -6.29 0.87
C GLY A 948 8.01 -6.61 1.67
N ASN A 949 9.03 -7.15 1.02
CA ASN A 949 10.36 -7.30 1.62
C ASN A 949 11.00 -5.93 1.91
N PHE A 950 12.23 -5.94 2.46
CA PHE A 950 12.92 -4.73 2.88
C PHE A 950 14.08 -4.43 1.91
N GLN A 951 13.84 -3.55 0.94
CA GLN A 951 14.82 -3.19 -0.07
C GLN A 951 14.79 -1.69 -0.40
N TRP A 952 15.98 -1.09 -0.54
CA TRP A 952 16.09 0.31 -0.90
C TRP A 952 15.62 0.55 -2.35
N ASN A 953 15.87 -0.41 -3.23
CA ASN A 953 15.53 -0.44 -4.63
C ASN A 953 15.00 -1.83 -5.00
N ASN A 954 13.81 -1.86 -5.60
CA ASN A 954 13.10 -3.11 -5.93
C ASN A 954 13.32 -3.55 -7.39
N ASN A 955 14.21 -2.89 -8.13
CA ASN A 955 14.51 -3.19 -9.53
C ASN A 955 13.29 -3.25 -10.47
N GLY A 956 12.21 -2.54 -10.14
CA GLY A 956 10.94 -2.60 -10.88
C GLY A 956 10.17 -3.92 -10.74
N LEU A 957 10.55 -4.81 -9.83
CA LEU A 957 9.92 -6.13 -9.62
C LEU A 957 8.62 -6.06 -8.81
N GLY A 958 8.26 -4.90 -8.26
CA GLY A 958 7.01 -4.64 -7.53
C GLY A 958 7.26 -4.17 -6.10
N GLY A 959 6.22 -4.14 -5.25
CA GLY A 959 6.33 -3.60 -3.90
C GLY A 959 6.59 -2.09 -3.85
N LYS A 960 6.95 -1.58 -2.67
CA LYS A 960 7.38 -0.19 -2.48
C LYS A 960 8.82 -0.14 -1.98
N GLU A 961 9.67 0.48 -2.79
CA GLU A 961 11.09 0.71 -2.51
C GLU A 961 11.34 1.67 -1.32
N LYS A 962 12.63 1.85 -1.00
CA LYS A 962 13.18 2.76 0.03
C LYS A 962 12.92 2.30 1.46
N ASP A 963 12.92 0.99 1.68
CA ASP A 963 12.49 0.43 2.95
C ASP A 963 13.37 -0.68 3.51
N TYR A 964 14.64 -0.68 3.12
CA TYR A 964 15.72 -1.44 3.75
C TYR A 964 15.68 -1.45 5.30
N VAL A 965 16.35 -2.41 5.92
CA VAL A 965 16.38 -2.46 7.39
C VAL A 965 17.48 -1.55 7.95
N ILE A 966 17.11 -0.65 8.86
CA ILE A 966 18.03 0.10 9.72
C ILE A 966 18.49 -0.84 10.84
N LEU A 967 19.78 -1.19 10.86
CA LEU A 967 20.36 -2.18 11.75
C LEU A 967 21.27 -1.51 12.80
N ASN A 968 20.73 -1.19 13.97
CA ASN A 968 21.49 -0.57 15.04
C ASN A 968 22.15 -1.62 15.94
N ALA A 969 23.49 -1.69 15.89
CA ALA A 969 24.29 -2.49 16.81
C ALA A 969 24.56 -1.74 18.12
N GLN A 970 24.54 -2.47 19.23
CA GLN A 970 24.79 -1.95 20.60
C GLN A 970 24.00 -0.67 20.91
N ASP A 971 22.73 -0.64 20.52
CA ASP A 971 21.89 0.54 20.63
C ASP A 971 21.69 0.96 22.11
N GLY A 972 21.90 2.23 22.41
CA GLY A 972 21.84 2.79 23.76
C GLY A 972 20.43 3.00 24.31
N ALA A 973 19.38 2.70 23.53
CA ALA A 973 17.99 2.84 23.97
C ALA A 973 17.61 1.84 25.07
N GLY A 974 18.34 0.73 25.21
CA GLY A 974 18.00 -0.34 26.14
C GLY A 974 19.17 -1.29 26.45
N THR A 975 18.88 -2.25 27.34
CA THR A 975 19.75 -3.40 27.63
C THR A 975 18.88 -4.64 27.86
N ASN A 976 19.45 -5.82 27.73
CA ASN A 976 18.79 -7.10 28.01
C ASN A 976 17.50 -7.35 27.20
N ASN A 977 17.46 -6.81 25.97
CA ASN A 977 16.34 -6.98 25.04
C ASN A 977 16.83 -6.77 23.59
N ALA A 978 15.93 -6.84 22.64
CA ALA A 978 16.05 -6.27 21.31
C ALA A 978 14.64 -5.83 20.86
N ASP A 979 14.54 -5.06 19.78
CA ASP A 979 13.23 -4.81 19.15
C ASP A 979 13.33 -4.48 17.66
N PHE A 980 12.21 -4.69 16.98
CA PHE A 980 12.04 -4.39 15.57
C PHE A 980 10.77 -3.57 15.33
N ALA A 981 10.92 -2.41 14.70
CA ALA A 981 9.80 -1.58 14.27
C ALA A 981 9.50 -1.82 12.79
N THR A 982 8.29 -2.33 12.50
CA THR A 982 7.83 -2.63 11.13
C THR A 982 6.75 -1.66 10.67
N PRO A 983 7.11 -0.54 10.01
CA PRO A 983 6.12 0.26 9.30
C PRO A 983 5.65 -0.47 8.02
N PRO A 984 4.56 0.01 7.38
CA PRO A 984 4.10 -0.54 6.11
C PRO A 984 5.16 -0.44 5.01
N ASP A 985 4.94 -1.22 3.95
CA ASP A 985 5.77 -1.22 2.73
C ASP A 985 6.11 0.18 2.21
N GLY A 986 7.38 0.39 1.87
CA GLY A 986 7.92 1.69 1.44
C GLY A 986 8.43 2.61 2.55
N TYR A 987 8.52 2.12 3.79
CA TYR A 987 9.15 2.84 4.90
C TYR A 987 10.21 1.96 5.58
N PRO A 988 11.43 2.47 5.86
CA PRO A 988 12.48 1.68 6.49
C PRO A 988 12.04 1.08 7.83
N ALA A 989 12.19 -0.23 7.94
CA ALA A 989 12.08 -0.90 9.22
C ALA A 989 13.33 -0.65 10.08
N ARG A 990 13.21 -0.81 11.39
CA ARG A 990 14.31 -0.52 12.31
C ARG A 990 14.48 -1.61 13.35
N MET A 991 15.64 -2.27 13.31
CA MET A 991 16.10 -3.22 14.30
C MET A 991 17.05 -2.54 15.28
N ARG A 992 16.85 -2.77 16.57
CA ARG A 992 17.72 -2.28 17.65
C ARG A 992 18.21 -3.46 18.48
N MET A 993 19.52 -3.71 18.42
CA MET A 993 20.17 -4.78 19.16
C MET A 993 20.88 -4.22 20.40
N TYR A 994 20.59 -4.77 21.58
CA TYR A 994 21.12 -4.24 22.84
C TYR A 994 22.20 -5.13 23.48
N ILE A 995 22.95 -4.53 24.41
CA ILE A 995 23.86 -5.28 25.29
C ILE A 995 23.08 -5.98 26.39
N PHE A 996 23.43 -7.23 26.67
CA PHE A 996 22.93 -8.02 27.79
C PHE A 996 23.93 -8.01 28.95
N THR A 997 23.48 -7.57 30.12
CA THR A 997 24.29 -7.34 31.31
C THR A 997 24.15 -8.46 32.34
N ARG A 998 23.68 -9.65 31.92
CA ARG A 998 23.46 -10.83 32.79
C ARG A 998 24.76 -11.59 33.09
N THR A 999 25.82 -11.31 32.34
CA THR A 999 27.14 -11.94 32.47
C THR A 999 28.22 -10.92 32.75
N LYS A 1000 29.40 -11.41 33.15
CA LYS A 1000 30.62 -10.62 33.24
C LYS A 1000 31.71 -11.31 32.39
N PRO A 1001 32.20 -10.68 31.31
CA PRO A 1001 31.72 -9.40 30.75
C PRO A 1001 30.28 -9.47 30.20
N PRO A 1002 29.62 -8.31 29.98
CA PRO A 1002 28.35 -8.24 29.27
C PRO A 1002 28.45 -8.85 27.87
N ARG A 1003 27.36 -9.47 27.41
CA ARG A 1003 27.27 -10.14 26.10
C ARG A 1003 26.50 -9.25 25.12
N ASP A 1004 27.02 -9.10 23.91
CA ASP A 1004 26.35 -8.36 22.84
C ASP A 1004 25.39 -9.28 22.08
N ALA A 1005 24.10 -8.92 22.06
CA ALA A 1005 23.04 -9.74 21.46
C ALA A 1005 23.22 -9.99 19.97
N VAL A 1006 24.00 -9.17 19.28
CA VAL A 1006 24.29 -9.36 17.85
C VAL A 1006 24.99 -10.69 17.57
N PHE A 1007 25.82 -11.18 18.51
CA PHE A 1007 26.50 -12.47 18.34
C PHE A 1007 25.61 -13.67 18.69
N GLU A 1008 24.40 -13.45 19.22
CA GLU A 1008 23.37 -14.47 19.30
C GLU A 1008 22.39 -14.31 18.13
N SER A 1009 22.72 -14.92 16.99
CA SER A 1009 22.02 -14.75 15.71
C SER A 1009 20.52 -15.04 15.80
N GLY A 1010 20.10 -15.96 16.69
CA GLY A 1010 18.70 -16.23 16.97
C GLY A 1010 17.90 -14.99 17.40
N ILE A 1011 18.51 -14.03 18.10
CA ILE A 1011 17.86 -12.76 18.47
C ILE A 1011 17.68 -11.88 17.24
N ALA A 1012 18.72 -11.71 16.41
CA ALA A 1012 18.61 -10.90 15.20
C ALA A 1012 17.58 -11.49 14.20
N ILE A 1013 17.53 -12.82 14.09
CA ILE A 1013 16.54 -13.54 13.27
C ILE A 1013 15.12 -13.36 13.83
N HIS A 1014 14.95 -13.46 15.16
CA HIS A 1014 13.68 -13.20 15.83
C HIS A 1014 13.16 -11.80 15.49
N GLU A 1015 14.00 -10.78 15.68
CA GLU A 1015 13.64 -9.39 15.39
C GLU A 1015 13.31 -9.16 13.91
N TYR A 1016 14.12 -9.67 12.98
CA TYR A 1016 13.83 -9.53 11.55
C TYR A 1016 12.51 -10.23 11.18
N THR A 1017 12.15 -11.31 11.88
CA THR A 1017 10.90 -12.06 11.64
C THR A 1017 9.66 -11.29 12.09
N HIS A 1018 9.76 -10.35 13.04
CA HIS A 1018 8.70 -9.37 13.28
C HIS A 1018 8.44 -8.51 12.03
N GLY A 1019 9.51 -8.17 11.29
CA GLY A 1019 9.42 -7.55 9.97
C GLY A 1019 8.64 -8.39 8.96
N LEU A 1020 9.09 -9.64 8.76
CA LEU A 1020 8.45 -10.61 7.87
C LEU A 1020 6.96 -10.81 8.17
N SER A 1021 6.65 -11.18 9.41
CA SER A 1021 5.29 -11.56 9.82
C SER A 1021 4.33 -10.37 9.75
N MET A 1022 4.76 -9.16 10.13
CA MET A 1022 3.93 -7.95 10.02
C MET A 1022 3.77 -7.43 8.59
N ARG A 1023 4.72 -7.68 7.68
CA ARG A 1023 4.59 -7.32 6.26
C ARG A 1023 3.66 -8.28 5.50
N LEU A 1024 3.75 -9.57 5.79
CA LEU A 1024 2.91 -10.57 5.13
C LEU A 1024 1.46 -10.58 5.66
N THR A 1025 1.28 -10.50 6.98
CA THR A 1025 -0.06 -10.63 7.59
C THR A 1025 -0.95 -9.44 7.24
N GLY A 1026 -2.04 -9.70 6.51
CA GLY A 1026 -2.94 -8.65 6.05
C GLY A 1026 -2.40 -7.79 4.90
N GLY A 1027 -1.26 -8.21 4.34
CA GLY A 1027 -0.60 -7.63 3.17
C GLY A 1027 0.36 -6.46 3.47
N PRO A 1028 1.31 -6.18 2.55
CA PRO A 1028 2.43 -5.26 2.76
C PRO A 1028 2.04 -3.84 3.21
N GLY A 1029 0.86 -3.38 2.80
CA GLY A 1029 0.34 -2.05 3.12
C GLY A 1029 -0.22 -1.88 4.54
N ASN A 1030 -0.29 -2.93 5.36
CA ASN A 1030 -1.00 -2.91 6.65
C ASN A 1030 -0.26 -3.62 7.80
N SER A 1031 0.69 -2.94 8.44
CA SER A 1031 1.44 -3.47 9.59
C SER A 1031 0.68 -3.54 10.93
N ARG A 1032 -0.66 -3.45 10.93
CA ARG A 1032 -1.48 -3.47 12.17
C ARG A 1032 -2.11 -4.83 12.45
N CYS A 1033 -1.85 -5.83 11.62
CA CYS A 1033 -2.57 -7.09 11.66
C CYS A 1033 -2.15 -8.04 12.80
N LEU A 1034 -0.99 -7.79 13.44
CA LEU A 1034 -0.50 -8.54 14.59
C LEU A 1034 -0.52 -7.72 15.89
N SER A 1035 -1.57 -6.89 16.09
CA SER A 1035 -1.67 -5.97 17.24
C SER A 1035 -2.45 -6.52 18.44
N ALA A 1036 -3.40 -7.43 18.21
CA ALA A 1036 -4.22 -8.00 19.28
C ALA A 1036 -3.42 -9.08 20.03
N PHE A 1037 -3.72 -9.31 21.31
CA PHE A 1037 -2.93 -10.19 22.18
C PHE A 1037 -2.54 -11.54 21.52
N GLU A 1038 -3.50 -12.32 21.03
CA GLU A 1038 -3.21 -13.63 20.42
C GLU A 1038 -2.42 -13.49 19.11
N SER A 1039 -2.76 -12.52 18.26
CA SER A 1039 -2.02 -12.27 17.01
C SER A 1039 -0.60 -11.75 17.25
N ALA A 1040 -0.39 -10.89 18.25
CA ALA A 1040 0.91 -10.41 18.66
C ALA A 1040 1.74 -11.53 19.30
N SER A 1041 1.10 -12.42 20.06
CA SER A 1041 1.73 -13.66 20.54
C SER A 1041 2.19 -14.55 19.40
N MET A 1042 1.40 -14.73 18.34
CA MET A 1042 1.87 -15.48 17.16
C MET A 1042 3.08 -14.80 16.50
N GLY A 1043 3.11 -13.46 16.47
CA GLY A 1043 4.29 -12.66 16.07
C GLY A 1043 5.56 -13.09 16.79
N GLU A 1044 5.53 -13.08 18.13
CA GLU A 1044 6.65 -13.56 18.96
C GLU A 1044 6.98 -15.03 18.69
N GLY A 1045 5.96 -15.88 18.53
CA GLY A 1045 6.15 -17.30 18.27
C GLY A 1045 6.78 -17.62 16.91
N TRP A 1046 6.46 -16.85 15.87
CA TRP A 1046 7.09 -17.00 14.56
C TRP A 1046 8.56 -16.57 14.60
N GLY A 1047 8.90 -15.51 15.33
CA GLY A 1047 10.28 -15.10 15.53
C GLY A 1047 11.13 -16.20 16.17
N ASP A 1048 10.64 -16.76 17.27
CA ASP A 1048 11.30 -17.85 17.98
C ASP A 1048 11.40 -19.11 17.11
N PHE A 1049 10.34 -19.42 16.36
CA PHE A 1049 10.30 -20.57 15.45
C PHE A 1049 11.33 -20.46 14.33
N MET A 1050 11.40 -19.31 13.64
CA MET A 1050 12.34 -19.14 12.52
C MET A 1050 13.80 -19.20 13.01
N ALA A 1051 14.09 -18.54 14.14
CA ALA A 1051 15.39 -18.63 14.79
C ALA A 1051 15.76 -20.08 15.14
N THR A 1052 14.82 -20.83 15.70
CA THR A 1052 15.01 -22.25 16.05
C THR A 1052 15.20 -23.12 14.81
N ALA A 1053 14.35 -22.98 13.79
CA ALA A 1053 14.41 -23.77 12.56
C ALA A 1053 15.75 -23.57 11.81
N ILE A 1054 16.27 -22.34 11.78
CA ILE A 1054 17.52 -22.00 11.09
C ILE A 1054 18.74 -22.60 11.80
N ARG A 1055 18.76 -22.61 13.14
CA ARG A 1055 19.92 -23.07 13.92
C ARG A 1055 20.03 -24.59 14.08
N LEU A 1056 19.08 -25.37 13.52
CA LEU A 1056 19.15 -26.83 13.57
C LEU A 1056 20.50 -27.33 13.05
N LYS A 1057 21.09 -28.27 13.78
CA LYS A 1057 22.39 -28.87 13.51
C LYS A 1057 22.27 -30.20 12.77
N PRO A 1058 23.34 -30.65 12.08
CA PRO A 1058 23.32 -31.94 11.40
C PRO A 1058 22.89 -33.11 12.28
N ASN A 1059 23.37 -33.14 13.53
CA ASN A 1059 23.09 -34.22 14.48
C ASN A 1059 21.81 -34.04 15.31
N ASP A 1060 21.03 -33.00 15.06
CA ASP A 1060 19.77 -32.80 15.79
C ASP A 1060 18.76 -33.88 15.46
N THR A 1061 18.00 -34.25 16.48
CA THR A 1061 16.91 -35.21 16.38
C THR A 1061 15.65 -34.62 16.97
N ARG A 1062 14.51 -35.28 16.78
CA ARG A 1062 13.23 -34.93 17.44
C ARG A 1062 13.35 -34.68 18.95
N ALA A 1063 14.27 -35.37 19.62
CA ALA A 1063 14.50 -35.25 21.06
C ALA A 1063 15.41 -34.06 21.45
N THR A 1064 15.95 -33.31 20.49
CA THR A 1064 16.74 -32.10 20.77
C THR A 1064 15.83 -30.99 21.26
N ASP A 1065 16.23 -30.32 22.33
CA ASP A 1065 15.53 -29.17 22.90
C ASP A 1065 16.30 -27.88 22.64
N TYR A 1066 15.57 -26.77 22.42
CA TYR A 1066 16.16 -25.46 22.16
C TYR A 1066 15.68 -24.37 23.12
N GLY A 1067 16.61 -23.65 23.72
CA GLY A 1067 16.34 -22.42 24.48
C GLY A 1067 16.64 -21.16 23.64
N MET A 1068 15.78 -20.14 23.76
CA MET A 1068 15.99 -18.84 23.13
C MET A 1068 16.78 -17.89 24.02
N GLY A 1069 17.78 -17.19 23.49
CA GLY A 1069 18.58 -16.24 24.26
C GLY A 1069 19.46 -16.91 25.32
N ALA A 1070 19.78 -18.19 25.17
CA ALA A 1070 20.43 -19.00 26.22
C ALA A 1070 21.82 -18.48 26.57
N TRP A 1071 22.57 -18.04 25.56
CA TRP A 1071 23.91 -17.49 25.75
C TRP A 1071 23.83 -16.11 26.41
N VAL A 1072 23.12 -15.14 25.84
CA VAL A 1072 23.04 -13.79 26.47
C VAL A 1072 22.40 -13.80 27.85
N TYR A 1073 21.48 -14.73 28.12
CA TYR A 1073 20.80 -14.86 29.41
C TYR A 1073 21.54 -15.75 30.41
N ASN A 1074 22.60 -16.43 29.97
CA ASN A 1074 23.41 -17.36 30.76
C ASN A 1074 22.58 -18.45 31.45
N SER A 1075 21.65 -19.04 30.71
CA SER A 1075 20.78 -20.11 31.17
C SER A 1075 20.51 -21.08 30.02
N PRO A 1076 20.76 -22.40 30.18
CA PRO A 1076 20.45 -23.38 29.13
C PRO A 1076 18.97 -23.38 28.70
N LYS A 1077 18.07 -22.98 29.60
CA LYS A 1077 16.64 -22.82 29.32
C LYS A 1077 16.35 -21.61 28.41
N GLY A 1078 17.20 -20.59 28.47
CA GLY A 1078 16.96 -19.31 27.82
C GLY A 1078 15.92 -18.44 28.54
N ILE A 1079 15.36 -17.49 27.80
CA ILE A 1079 14.47 -16.43 28.31
C ILE A 1079 13.00 -16.86 28.40
N ARG A 1080 12.60 -17.94 27.73
CA ARG A 1080 11.21 -18.43 27.69
C ARG A 1080 10.88 -19.28 28.92
N GLU A 1081 9.60 -19.56 29.12
CA GLU A 1081 9.14 -20.34 30.28
C GLU A 1081 9.71 -21.76 30.25
N TYR A 1082 9.64 -22.40 29.08
CA TYR A 1082 10.15 -23.74 28.76
C TYR A 1082 11.02 -23.69 27.50
N PRO A 1083 11.98 -24.61 27.33
CA PRO A 1083 12.63 -24.80 26.04
C PRO A 1083 11.63 -25.37 25.01
N TYR A 1084 11.88 -25.15 23.73
CA TYR A 1084 11.12 -25.82 22.67
C TYR A 1084 11.53 -27.28 22.63
N SER A 1085 10.55 -28.15 22.82
CA SER A 1085 10.71 -29.59 22.96
C SER A 1085 9.51 -30.28 22.33
N THR A 1086 9.71 -31.48 21.80
CA THR A 1086 8.61 -32.38 21.39
C THR A 1086 8.12 -33.27 22.54
N SER A 1087 8.72 -33.12 23.74
CA SER A 1087 8.31 -33.80 24.95
C SER A 1087 7.34 -32.94 25.76
N MET A 1088 6.13 -33.44 25.97
CA MET A 1088 5.14 -32.81 26.86
C MET A 1088 5.56 -32.82 28.34
N GLU A 1089 6.59 -33.60 28.73
CA GLU A 1089 7.19 -33.54 30.07
C GLU A 1089 8.11 -32.33 30.21
N THR A 1090 8.87 -32.02 29.14
CA THR A 1090 9.79 -30.87 29.12
C THR A 1090 9.04 -29.56 28.88
N ASN A 1091 8.08 -29.56 27.96
CA ASN A 1091 7.26 -28.40 27.62
C ASN A 1091 5.77 -28.78 27.59
N PRO A 1092 5.01 -28.51 28.67
CA PRO A 1092 3.61 -28.94 28.79
C PRO A 1092 2.61 -27.97 28.13
N LEU A 1093 3.09 -26.95 27.40
CA LEU A 1093 2.23 -25.90 26.85
C LEU A 1093 1.30 -26.45 25.76
N ASN A 1094 0.05 -26.00 25.79
CA ASN A 1094 -0.96 -26.30 24.78
C ASN A 1094 -1.82 -25.06 24.53
N TYR A 1095 -2.74 -25.12 23.57
CA TYR A 1095 -3.56 -23.95 23.21
C TYR A 1095 -4.35 -23.37 24.40
N THR A 1096 -4.85 -24.22 25.32
CA THR A 1096 -5.60 -23.74 26.50
C THR A 1096 -4.74 -23.01 27.53
N SER A 1097 -3.41 -23.15 27.47
CA SER A 1097 -2.48 -22.38 28.29
C SER A 1097 -2.62 -20.86 28.05
N LEU A 1098 -3.01 -20.45 26.84
CA LEU A 1098 -3.25 -19.04 26.49
C LEU A 1098 -4.32 -18.36 27.35
N ASN A 1099 -5.31 -19.11 27.85
CA ASN A 1099 -6.42 -18.57 28.67
C ASN A 1099 -5.95 -17.88 29.96
N ARG A 1100 -4.70 -18.13 30.39
CA ARG A 1100 -4.12 -17.60 31.63
C ARG A 1100 -2.96 -16.64 31.38
N MET A 1101 -2.70 -16.29 30.13
CA MET A 1101 -1.56 -15.46 29.74
C MET A 1101 -2.02 -14.06 29.31
N TYR A 1102 -1.17 -13.06 29.58
CA TYR A 1102 -1.42 -11.65 29.23
C TYR A 1102 -0.16 -10.96 28.67
N LEU A 1103 0.96 -11.69 28.58
CA LEU A 1103 2.21 -11.22 27.96
C LEU A 1103 2.40 -11.92 26.61
N VAL A 1104 2.66 -11.13 25.57
CA VAL A 1104 2.72 -11.63 24.19
C VAL A 1104 3.79 -12.72 24.01
N HIS A 1105 4.95 -12.56 24.64
CA HIS A 1105 6.03 -13.55 24.64
C HIS A 1105 5.65 -14.90 25.27
N ALA A 1106 4.82 -14.89 26.31
CA ALA A 1106 4.34 -16.12 26.94
C ALA A 1106 3.41 -16.88 25.97
N GLY A 1107 2.49 -16.17 25.33
CA GLY A 1107 1.64 -16.76 24.30
C GLY A 1107 2.42 -17.18 23.04
N GLY A 1108 3.47 -16.44 22.67
CA GLY A 1108 4.37 -16.81 21.57
C GLY A 1108 5.14 -18.09 21.84
N THR A 1109 5.51 -18.34 23.10
CA THR A 1109 6.12 -19.62 23.50
C THR A 1109 5.17 -20.80 23.21
N VAL A 1110 3.86 -20.63 23.44
CA VAL A 1110 2.85 -21.66 23.08
C VAL A 1110 2.83 -21.89 21.57
N TRP A 1111 2.78 -20.82 20.78
CA TRP A 1111 2.71 -20.91 19.33
C TRP A 1111 3.97 -21.53 18.70
N ALA A 1112 5.16 -21.07 19.11
CA ALA A 1112 6.43 -21.63 18.66
C ALA A 1112 6.57 -23.12 19.03
N SER A 1113 6.06 -23.54 20.20
CA SER A 1113 6.05 -24.96 20.59
C SER A 1113 5.19 -25.80 19.64
N MET A 1114 4.04 -25.29 19.19
CA MET A 1114 3.22 -25.98 18.18
C MET A 1114 3.93 -26.08 16.83
N LEU A 1115 4.61 -25.01 16.39
CA LEU A 1115 5.37 -25.02 15.15
C LEU A 1115 6.62 -25.92 15.23
N TYR A 1116 7.22 -26.08 16.41
CA TYR A 1116 8.33 -27.00 16.64
C TYR A 1116 7.91 -28.47 16.41
N GLU A 1117 6.69 -28.84 16.81
CA GLU A 1117 6.11 -30.15 16.49
C GLU A 1117 5.88 -30.32 14.97
N VAL A 1118 5.37 -29.28 14.31
CA VAL A 1118 5.18 -29.29 12.85
C VAL A 1118 6.52 -29.48 12.13
N LEU A 1119 7.56 -28.77 12.56
CA LEU A 1119 8.92 -28.88 12.02
C LEU A 1119 9.44 -30.32 12.10
N TRP A 1120 9.42 -30.93 13.28
CA TRP A 1120 9.92 -32.30 13.43
C TRP A 1120 9.05 -33.33 12.70
N ASN A 1121 7.74 -33.14 12.63
CA ASN A 1121 6.87 -34.00 11.81
C ASN A 1121 7.22 -33.94 10.31
N LEU A 1122 7.57 -32.76 9.81
CA LEU A 1122 7.97 -32.58 8.42
C LEU A 1122 9.39 -33.12 8.19
N ILE A 1123 10.32 -32.90 9.12
CA ILE A 1123 11.69 -33.44 9.04
C ILE A 1123 11.68 -34.98 9.05
N ASP A 1124 10.92 -35.60 9.96
CA ASP A 1124 10.83 -37.07 10.01
C ASP A 1124 10.32 -37.67 8.70
N LYS A 1125 9.45 -36.92 8.00
CA LYS A 1125 8.83 -37.37 6.75
C LYS A 1125 9.68 -37.08 5.50
N HIS A 1126 10.30 -35.91 5.45
CA HIS A 1126 10.94 -35.36 4.24
C HIS A 1126 12.46 -35.23 4.37
N GLY A 1127 13.03 -35.61 5.51
CA GLY A 1127 14.44 -35.39 5.84
C GLY A 1127 14.71 -33.94 6.22
N LYS A 1128 15.98 -33.64 6.49
CA LYS A 1128 16.49 -32.31 6.83
C LYS A 1128 17.68 -32.01 5.93
N ASP A 1129 17.63 -30.88 5.23
CA ASP A 1129 18.80 -30.34 4.53
C ASP A 1129 19.57 -29.43 5.48
N ASP A 1130 20.84 -29.75 5.75
CA ASP A 1130 21.71 -28.95 6.61
C ASP A 1130 22.39 -27.79 5.86
N GLY A 1131 22.20 -27.71 4.54
CA GLY A 1131 22.69 -26.61 3.72
C GLY A 1131 22.06 -25.26 4.12
N PRO A 1132 22.73 -24.13 3.80
CA PRO A 1132 22.29 -22.78 4.19
C PRO A 1132 21.11 -22.24 3.37
N ARG A 1133 20.70 -22.97 2.31
CA ARG A 1133 19.62 -22.61 1.38
C ARG A 1133 18.80 -23.85 1.00
N PRO A 1134 17.49 -23.69 0.73
CA PRO A 1134 16.65 -24.78 0.27
C PRO A 1134 17.00 -25.24 -1.14
N THR A 1135 16.78 -26.52 -1.40
CA THR A 1135 16.66 -27.04 -2.77
C THR A 1135 15.20 -27.30 -3.09
N PHE A 1136 14.76 -26.86 -4.27
CA PHE A 1136 13.37 -26.99 -4.71
C PHE A 1136 13.20 -28.14 -5.70
N ASP A 1137 12.02 -28.76 -5.68
CA ASP A 1137 11.56 -29.62 -6.76
C ASP A 1137 11.09 -28.80 -7.98
N GLU A 1138 10.70 -29.48 -9.07
CA GLU A 1138 10.26 -28.84 -10.32
C GLU A 1138 9.01 -27.95 -10.16
N ARG A 1139 8.31 -28.05 -9.03
CA ARG A 1139 7.10 -27.28 -8.71
C ARG A 1139 7.39 -26.11 -7.75
N GLY A 1140 8.65 -25.89 -7.38
CA GLY A 1140 9.02 -24.83 -6.44
C GLY A 1140 8.77 -25.18 -4.97
N VAL A 1141 8.67 -26.47 -4.62
CA VAL A 1141 8.49 -26.93 -3.23
C VAL A 1141 9.83 -27.35 -2.64
N PRO A 1142 10.21 -26.91 -1.42
CA PRO A 1142 11.42 -27.39 -0.75
C PRO A 1142 11.41 -28.92 -0.61
N LYS A 1143 12.54 -29.55 -0.88
CA LYS A 1143 12.65 -31.02 -0.89
C LYS A 1143 12.70 -31.64 0.50
N ASP A 1144 13.16 -30.89 1.50
CA ASP A 1144 13.33 -31.33 2.88
C ASP A 1144 12.30 -30.71 3.83
N GLY A 1145 12.14 -31.32 5.00
CA GLY A 1145 11.15 -30.92 5.99
C GLY A 1145 11.45 -29.61 6.71
N LYS A 1146 12.73 -29.24 6.86
CA LYS A 1146 13.12 -28.01 7.57
C LYS A 1146 12.67 -26.79 6.76
N TYR A 1147 13.09 -26.69 5.50
CA TYR A 1147 12.72 -25.58 4.65
C TYR A 1147 11.25 -25.65 4.20
N LEU A 1148 10.66 -26.84 4.08
CA LEU A 1148 9.22 -26.97 3.84
C LEU A 1148 8.40 -26.39 5.00
N ALA A 1149 8.79 -26.63 6.26
CA ALA A 1149 8.13 -26.05 7.42
C ALA A 1149 8.21 -24.51 7.39
N MET A 1150 9.39 -23.96 7.13
CA MET A 1150 9.59 -22.51 7.00
C MET A 1150 8.75 -21.92 5.86
N LYS A 1151 8.72 -22.58 4.70
CA LYS A 1151 7.92 -22.16 3.55
C LYS A 1151 6.43 -22.14 3.86
N ILE A 1152 5.91 -23.19 4.49
CA ILE A 1152 4.50 -23.26 4.91
C ILE A 1152 4.17 -22.13 5.88
N VAL A 1153 5.06 -21.85 6.84
CA VAL A 1153 4.86 -20.75 7.80
C VAL A 1153 4.82 -19.39 7.10
N ILE A 1154 5.74 -19.13 6.17
CA ILE A 1154 5.78 -17.89 5.37
C ILE A 1154 4.51 -17.76 4.53
N ASP A 1155 4.13 -18.80 3.79
CA ASP A 1155 2.93 -18.77 2.96
C ASP A 1155 1.67 -18.61 3.81
N ALA A 1156 1.61 -19.23 4.99
CA ALA A 1156 0.48 -19.10 5.91
C ALA A 1156 0.33 -17.69 6.50
N MET A 1157 1.40 -16.91 6.63
CA MET A 1157 1.29 -15.49 7.03
C MET A 1157 0.61 -14.65 5.94
N ALA A 1158 0.75 -15.02 4.67
CA ALA A 1158 0.21 -14.27 3.53
C ALA A 1158 -1.24 -14.65 3.17
N LEU A 1159 -1.75 -15.74 3.74
CA LEU A 1159 -3.12 -16.26 3.56
C LEU A 1159 -4.05 -15.75 4.66
#